data_AF-A0A669BMA5-F1
#
_entry.id   AF-A0A669BMA5-F1
#
_cell.length_a   1.000
_cell.length_b   1.000
_cell.length_c   1.000
_cell.angle_alpha   90.00
_cell.angle_beta   90.00
_cell.angle_gamma   90.00
#
_symmetry.space_group_name_H-M   'P 1'
#
loop_
_entity.id
_entity.type
_entity.pdbx_description
1 polymer ?
#
loop_
_entity_poly.entity_id
_entity_poly.type
_entity_poly.pdbx_seq_one_letter_code
_entity_poly.pdbx_strand_id
1 'polypeptide(L)'
;MSAPSSASSAPAENSATEHDLLAPDAGQKPPGPTPSQSRFQVDLVAEAAGAADDKTPSSDASAAAPEAPSSDPAVSGEEAKGRFRVVNFADPTGEGSVASPEAAPTEGMQNGDTVMSETSLHSSTGGQHHYHYDTHTNTYYLRTFGHNTIDAVPNIDFYRQTAAPLGEKLTRPTLSELHDEVRFLLLVADFIFSEEAAAKEAAESKGVVKFGWIKGVLVRCMLNIWGVMLFIRMSWIVGQAGIALACVIVAMATVVTTITGLSTSAIATNGFVKGGGAYYLISRSLGPEFGGSIGLIFAFANAVAVAMYVVGFAETVVELLVVNAVMTDEINDIRIIGTITIIILLGISVAGMEWEAKVSHVGFYTLLYQSWPLIFFLSASIMWENIGPDFRGETFFSVFAIFFPAATGILAGANISGDLADPQMAIPKGTLLAILITGIVYLGVAVSTGSCILRDASGNVNDTISSQFMANCSTAACKFGYDFSTCKNEDTCRYGLHRDFQVMSLVSGFGPIITAGIFSATLSSALASLVSAPKVFQALCKDNIYPGLQMFAKGYGKNNEPLRGYILTFGIALAFILIGMASLIACLLINRCFHAVFVLNRKNPRWRPSFKYYNMWVSLAGAILCCGVMFVINWAAALLTNVIVMALYIYVSHKKPDVNWGSSTQALTYHQALTHTLHLSGVEDHVKNFRPQCLVMTGYPNSRPALLDLVHSFTKNVGLMICGHIRTGYRRPNFKELATDQARYQRWLLKNETKAFYTPVFAEDLKQGSQYLLQAAGLGRLKPNTLVLGFKNDWRDGDMMNVETYISMIHDAFDFQFGAVILRLKEGLDVSHIQGQGTKHMQSYLLLFFVVVCVPADKRSPTVPLNVSDQRLLEASQQFQKKQGKGTVDVWWLFDDGGLTLLIPYLLTNKKRWKECKIRVFIGGKINRIDHDRRAMATLLSKFRIDFSDITVLGDINTKPKKEHMAAFEEMIEPYRLKEDDMEQEAAERLKNSEPWRITDNELELYRTKTHRQIRLNELLKEHSSTANLIVISLPLARKGAVSSALYMAWLEALSKDLPPILLVRGNHQSVLTFYS
;
A
#
# COMPACT_ATOMS: atom_id res chain seq x y z
N MET A 1 -55.42 -1.38 5.79
CA MET A 1 -56.51 -2.37 5.55
C MET A 1 -56.94 -2.26 4.09
N SER A 2 -57.51 -3.33 3.52
CA SER A 2 -58.40 -3.35 2.33
C SER A 2 -58.12 -2.39 1.16
N ALA A 3 -57.67 -2.97 0.03
CA ALA A 3 -58.02 -2.51 -1.32
C ALA A 3 -59.51 -2.86 -1.64
N PRO A 4 -60.14 -2.54 -2.80
CA PRO A 4 -59.65 -2.94 -4.14
C PRO A 4 -60.02 -2.02 -5.34
N SER A 5 -59.77 -2.55 -6.56
CA SER A 5 -60.34 -2.31 -7.91
C SER A 5 -61.68 -1.56 -8.05
N SER A 6 -62.02 -0.92 -9.18
CA SER A 6 -62.12 -1.49 -10.55
C SER A 6 -62.06 -0.44 -11.70
N ALA A 7 -61.44 -0.76 -12.86
CA ALA A 7 -62.03 -1.24 -14.15
C ALA A 7 -62.93 -0.20 -14.90
N SER A 8 -62.52 0.35 -16.07
CA SER A 8 -62.75 -0.13 -17.46
C SER A 8 -64.17 0.16 -18.00
N SER A 9 -64.46 0.48 -19.28
CA SER A 9 -63.73 0.28 -20.56
C SER A 9 -64.34 1.06 -21.75
N ALA A 10 -63.56 1.24 -22.84
CA ALA A 10 -64.01 1.33 -24.26
C ALA A 10 -64.78 2.61 -24.72
N PRO A 11 -65.15 2.77 -26.03
CA PRO A 11 -64.24 2.86 -27.20
C PRO A 11 -64.63 3.92 -28.28
N ALA A 12 -63.78 4.09 -29.31
CA ALA A 12 -64.08 4.61 -30.66
C ALA A 12 -64.49 6.13 -30.76
N GLU A 13 -64.60 6.81 -31.92
CA GLU A 13 -64.38 6.50 -33.35
C GLU A 13 -64.16 7.82 -34.17
N ASN A 14 -63.58 7.74 -35.39
CA ASN A 14 -63.73 8.69 -36.53
C ASN A 14 -63.26 10.18 -36.41
N SER A 15 -63.01 10.96 -37.48
CA SER A 15 -62.57 10.65 -38.88
C SER A 15 -62.26 11.94 -39.70
N ALA A 16 -61.15 11.96 -40.47
CA ALA A 16 -60.87 12.87 -41.63
C ALA A 16 -60.98 14.41 -41.37
N THR A 17 -60.77 15.37 -42.29
CA THR A 17 -60.47 15.51 -43.74
C THR A 17 -59.46 16.70 -43.93
N GLU A 18 -58.85 17.09 -45.06
CA GLU A 18 -58.40 16.53 -46.37
C GLU A 18 -57.40 17.56 -47.03
N HIS A 19 -56.89 17.26 -48.24
CA HIS A 19 -56.15 18.11 -49.21
C HIS A 19 -54.67 18.47 -48.95
N ASP A 20 -53.67 18.22 -49.82
CA ASP A 20 -53.50 18.16 -51.30
C ASP A 20 -52.67 19.36 -51.81
N LEU A 21 -51.85 19.30 -52.89
CA LEU A 21 -51.75 18.32 -53.99
C LEU A 21 -50.32 18.33 -54.62
N LEU A 22 -50.01 17.29 -55.43
CA LEU A 22 -48.95 17.16 -56.46
C LEU A 22 -47.50 16.78 -56.07
N ALA A 23 -47.00 15.77 -56.79
CA ALA A 23 -45.60 15.36 -56.98
C ALA A 23 -45.15 15.75 -58.43
N PRO A 24 -44.02 15.30 -59.08
CA PRO A 24 -43.22 14.08 -58.85
C PRO A 24 -41.67 14.19 -58.98
N ASP A 25 -41.03 13.03 -58.80
CA ASP A 25 -39.68 12.56 -59.18
C ASP A 25 -38.59 13.51 -59.73
N ALA A 26 -37.43 13.48 -59.04
CA ALA A 26 -36.12 13.24 -59.66
C ALA A 26 -35.13 12.69 -58.60
N GLY A 27 -34.53 11.51 -58.83
CA GLY A 27 -33.68 10.83 -57.83
C GLY A 27 -32.17 10.93 -58.07
N GLN A 28 -31.36 10.67 -57.03
CA GLN A 28 -29.92 10.34 -57.18
C GLN A 28 -29.35 9.54 -55.99
N LYS A 29 -28.16 8.95 -56.21
CA LYS A 29 -27.52 7.88 -55.41
C LYS A 29 -27.22 8.24 -53.94
N PRO A 30 -27.24 7.26 -53.01
CA PRO A 30 -26.55 7.38 -51.73
C PRO A 30 -25.02 7.22 -51.88
N PRO A 31 -24.20 8.05 -51.22
CA PRO A 31 -22.76 7.80 -51.05
C PRO A 31 -22.49 6.78 -49.91
N GLY A 32 -21.42 6.00 -50.04
CA GLY A 32 -21.07 4.92 -49.11
C GLY A 32 -20.34 5.32 -47.83
N PRO A 33 -20.06 4.36 -46.92
CA PRO A 33 -19.42 4.62 -45.63
C PRO A 33 -17.91 4.93 -45.77
N THR A 34 -17.43 5.92 -45.00
CA THR A 34 -16.02 6.24 -44.88
C THR A 34 -15.34 5.39 -43.78
N PRO A 35 -14.13 4.83 -44.02
CA PRO A 35 -13.50 3.90 -43.09
C PRO A 35 -12.69 4.59 -41.98
N SER A 36 -12.84 4.11 -40.75
CA SER A 36 -11.98 4.47 -39.61
C SER A 36 -10.75 3.54 -39.53
N GLN A 37 -9.64 3.94 -40.14
CA GLN A 37 -8.39 3.16 -40.07
C GLN A 37 -7.77 3.17 -38.67
N SER A 38 -7.59 1.99 -38.09
CA SER A 38 -6.78 1.76 -36.89
C SER A 38 -5.29 1.73 -37.26
N ARG A 39 -4.46 2.47 -36.51
CA ARG A 39 -3.02 2.58 -36.79
C ARG A 39 -2.20 1.57 -35.97
N PHE A 40 -2.09 0.33 -36.47
CA PHE A 40 -0.92 -0.53 -36.24
C PHE A 40 -0.95 -1.71 -37.24
N GLN A 41 -0.20 -1.59 -38.33
CA GLN A 41 0.17 -2.69 -39.22
C GLN A 41 1.69 -2.61 -39.43
N VAL A 42 2.35 -3.77 -39.47
CA VAL A 42 3.80 -3.90 -39.62
C VAL A 42 4.05 -4.91 -40.72
N ASP A 43 4.24 -4.43 -41.94
CA ASP A 43 4.70 -5.25 -43.06
C ASP A 43 6.23 -5.34 -43.03
N LEU A 44 6.77 -6.40 -43.64
CA LEU A 44 8.19 -6.74 -43.66
C LEU A 44 8.66 -7.02 -45.09
N VAL A 45 9.99 -6.96 -45.29
CA VAL A 45 10.74 -7.27 -46.53
C VAL A 45 10.65 -6.23 -47.64
N ALA A 46 11.77 -5.52 -47.87
CA ALA A 46 12.56 -5.62 -49.11
C ALA A 46 13.92 -4.89 -48.96
N GLU A 47 15.00 -5.49 -49.47
CA GLU A 47 16.26 -4.79 -49.74
C GLU A 47 16.27 -4.24 -51.16
N ALA A 48 16.95 -3.11 -51.37
CA ALA A 48 17.46 -2.67 -52.67
C ALA A 48 18.70 -1.79 -52.45
N ALA A 49 19.69 -1.87 -53.34
CA ALA A 49 20.98 -1.20 -53.20
C ALA A 49 21.38 -0.44 -54.48
N GLY A 50 22.32 0.51 -54.36
CA GLY A 50 23.10 1.04 -55.50
C GLY A 50 23.23 2.56 -55.59
N ALA A 51 24.43 3.00 -56.03
CA ALA A 51 24.87 4.36 -56.41
C ALA A 51 24.73 5.48 -55.34
N ALA A 52 25.74 6.30 -54.98
CA ALA A 52 26.85 6.96 -55.70
C ALA A 52 26.42 8.20 -56.53
N ASP A 53 26.77 9.41 -56.04
CA ASP A 53 27.81 10.24 -56.69
C ASP A 53 28.13 11.57 -55.95
N ASP A 54 29.28 12.14 -56.32
CA ASP A 54 29.99 13.32 -55.83
C ASP A 54 29.19 14.63 -55.57
N LYS A 55 29.56 15.35 -54.50
CA LYS A 55 30.45 16.55 -54.64
C LYS A 55 30.94 17.18 -53.33
N THR A 56 32.24 17.45 -53.31
CA THR A 56 32.95 18.44 -52.47
C THR A 56 33.51 19.54 -53.43
N PRO A 57 34.45 20.45 -53.09
CA PRO A 57 34.95 20.93 -51.78
C PRO A 57 34.99 22.48 -51.67
N SER A 58 35.42 23.02 -50.51
CA SER A 58 36.21 24.27 -50.32
C SER A 58 36.45 24.51 -48.81
N SER A 59 37.68 24.34 -48.30
CA SER A 59 38.69 25.39 -48.02
C SER A 59 38.43 26.20 -46.72
N ASP A 60 39.37 26.42 -45.79
CA ASP A 60 40.82 26.11 -45.80
C ASP A 60 41.46 26.05 -44.39
N ALA A 61 42.66 25.43 -44.32
CA ALA A 61 43.91 25.78 -43.61
C ALA A 61 43.93 26.64 -42.30
N SER A 62 44.92 26.51 -41.38
CA SER A 62 46.03 25.55 -41.21
C SER A 62 46.73 25.64 -39.84
N ALA A 63 47.09 24.45 -39.32
CA ALA A 63 48.27 24.03 -38.51
C ALA A 63 49.23 25.03 -37.81
N ALA A 64 49.64 24.68 -36.59
CA ALA A 64 51.06 24.55 -36.15
C ALA A 64 51.22 23.82 -34.79
N ALA A 65 52.28 23.01 -34.66
CA ALA A 65 52.86 22.44 -33.42
C ALA A 65 54.40 22.33 -33.64
N PRO A 66 55.26 22.08 -32.63
CA PRO A 66 55.36 20.81 -31.88
C PRO A 66 55.34 21.10 -30.33
N GLU A 67 55.92 20.39 -29.34
CA GLU A 67 56.91 19.29 -29.19
C GLU A 67 56.57 18.35 -28.01
N ALA A 68 57.27 17.21 -27.92
CA ALA A 68 57.31 16.28 -26.77
C ALA A 68 58.66 15.52 -26.76
N PRO A 69 59.11 14.95 -25.62
CA PRO A 69 58.76 13.57 -25.22
C PRO A 69 58.61 13.46 -23.67
N SER A 70 58.49 12.35 -22.92
CA SER A 70 58.24 10.87 -23.01
C SER A 70 58.09 10.38 -21.54
N SER A 71 57.50 9.26 -21.12
CA SER A 71 56.77 8.12 -21.72
C SER A 71 55.95 7.49 -20.56
N ASP A 72 54.66 7.17 -20.69
CA ASP A 72 54.03 6.01 -21.37
C ASP A 72 54.25 4.64 -20.68
N PRO A 73 53.28 3.68 -20.74
CA PRO A 73 52.03 3.71 -21.54
C PRO A 73 50.70 3.39 -20.81
N ALA A 74 49.59 3.77 -21.47
CA ALA A 74 48.24 3.11 -21.46
C ALA A 74 47.42 3.10 -20.13
N VAL A 75 46.09 3.36 -20.06
CA VAL A 75 44.98 3.47 -21.04
C VAL A 75 44.00 4.58 -20.61
N SER A 76 43.27 5.23 -21.54
CA SER A 76 42.26 6.28 -21.28
C SER A 76 40.80 5.79 -21.20
N GLY A 77 39.89 6.68 -20.79
CA GLY A 77 38.44 6.57 -21.09
C GLY A 77 38.12 6.81 -22.58
N GLU A 78 36.86 6.95 -23.00
CA GLU A 78 35.65 7.24 -22.19
C GLU A 78 34.31 6.81 -22.89
N GLU A 79 33.19 6.92 -22.15
CA GLU A 79 31.78 7.02 -22.58
C GLU A 79 31.07 5.97 -23.50
N ALA A 80 30.22 5.17 -22.84
CA ALA A 80 28.76 5.09 -23.06
C ALA A 80 28.07 4.14 -24.11
N LYS A 81 26.86 3.69 -23.70
CA LYS A 81 25.78 3.00 -24.44
C LYS A 81 26.03 1.57 -24.96
N GLY A 82 25.67 0.58 -24.14
CA GLY A 82 25.73 -0.85 -24.47
C GLY A 82 24.61 -1.69 -23.85
N ARG A 83 23.38 -1.44 -24.31
CA ARG A 83 22.17 -2.29 -24.25
C ARG A 83 22.47 -3.80 -24.17
N PHE A 84 22.30 -4.40 -22.99
CA PHE A 84 22.50 -5.85 -22.76
C PHE A 84 21.60 -6.68 -23.68
N ARG A 85 22.20 -7.57 -24.48
CA ARG A 85 21.49 -8.57 -25.29
C ARG A 85 21.37 -9.83 -24.44
N VAL A 86 20.17 -10.41 -24.35
CA VAL A 86 20.00 -11.72 -23.71
C VAL A 86 20.64 -12.77 -24.62
N VAL A 87 21.55 -13.57 -24.07
CA VAL A 87 22.13 -14.74 -24.73
C VAL A 87 21.22 -15.92 -24.42
N ASN A 88 20.60 -16.51 -25.43
CA ASN A 88 19.95 -17.81 -25.28
C ASN A 88 21.03 -18.89 -25.20
N PHE A 89 20.93 -19.75 -24.20
CA PHE A 89 21.56 -21.07 -24.24
C PHE A 89 20.67 -22.03 -25.03
N ALA A 90 21.28 -22.81 -25.91
CA ALA A 90 20.74 -24.02 -26.53
C ALA A 90 21.91 -25.00 -26.70
N ASP A 91 21.61 -26.30 -26.69
CA ASP A 91 22.60 -27.34 -26.36
C ASP A 91 23.64 -27.66 -27.45
N PRO A 92 24.81 -28.22 -27.06
CA PRO A 92 25.84 -28.65 -27.98
C PRO A 92 25.68 -30.12 -28.44
N THR A 93 25.82 -30.39 -29.73
CA THR A 93 26.32 -31.68 -30.25
C THR A 93 27.01 -31.46 -31.60
N GLY A 94 28.05 -32.26 -31.87
CA GLY A 94 29.04 -31.97 -32.91
C GLY A 94 28.60 -32.17 -34.36
N GLU A 95 29.24 -31.43 -35.26
CA GLU A 95 29.36 -31.82 -36.67
C GLU A 95 30.20 -33.11 -36.80
N GLY A 96 29.85 -33.99 -37.75
CA GLY A 96 30.44 -35.33 -37.77
C GLY A 96 30.20 -36.20 -39.01
N SER A 97 30.05 -35.61 -40.22
CA SER A 97 29.95 -36.31 -41.53
C SER A 97 28.68 -37.18 -41.74
N VAL A 98 28.25 -37.64 -42.94
CA VAL A 98 28.82 -37.71 -44.31
C VAL A 98 27.71 -37.44 -45.37
N ALA A 99 28.10 -37.04 -46.59
CA ALA A 99 27.38 -37.15 -47.88
C ALA A 99 26.10 -36.31 -48.17
N SER A 100 26.26 -35.42 -49.16
CA SER A 100 25.28 -35.01 -50.19
C SER A 100 25.46 -35.94 -51.44
N PRO A 101 24.86 -35.76 -52.64
CA PRO A 101 23.91 -34.74 -53.14
C PRO A 101 22.77 -35.28 -54.08
N GLU A 102 22.05 -34.36 -54.76
CA GLU A 102 21.41 -34.51 -56.12
C GLU A 102 20.30 -35.58 -56.34
N ALA A 103 19.35 -35.48 -57.30
CA ALA A 103 18.79 -34.37 -58.09
C ALA A 103 17.38 -34.79 -58.63
N ALA A 104 16.66 -33.87 -59.29
CA ALA A 104 15.32 -34.09 -59.90
C ALA A 104 15.42 -34.55 -61.40
N PRO A 105 14.35 -34.72 -62.21
CA PRO A 105 12.89 -34.60 -61.94
C PRO A 105 11.94 -35.65 -62.62
N THR A 106 10.63 -35.54 -62.32
CA THR A 106 9.43 -35.79 -63.19
C THR A 106 9.01 -37.18 -63.74
N GLU A 107 7.68 -37.40 -63.66
CA GLU A 107 6.77 -38.28 -64.45
C GLU A 107 6.89 -39.82 -64.41
N GLY A 108 5.76 -40.52 -64.13
CA GLY A 108 5.63 -41.97 -64.36
C GLY A 108 4.59 -42.75 -63.52
N MET A 109 3.41 -43.00 -64.10
CA MET A 109 2.62 -44.27 -64.03
C MET A 109 2.29 -44.98 -62.67
N GLN A 110 1.12 -44.62 -62.10
CA GLN A 110 0.00 -45.53 -61.69
C GLN A 110 0.16 -46.83 -60.84
N ASN A 111 -0.61 -46.83 -59.73
CA ASN A 111 -1.56 -47.87 -59.23
C ASN A 111 -1.13 -49.00 -58.25
N GLY A 112 -2.07 -49.33 -57.35
CA GLY A 112 -2.06 -50.44 -56.38
C GLY A 112 -1.81 -49.99 -54.92
N ASP A 113 -2.76 -50.01 -53.98
CA ASP A 113 -4.17 -50.44 -54.01
C ASP A 113 -5.07 -49.51 -53.16
N THR A 114 -6.38 -49.52 -53.44
CA THR A 114 -7.41 -48.73 -52.73
C THR A 114 -8.65 -49.55 -52.38
N VAL A 115 -9.16 -49.38 -51.15
CA VAL A 115 -10.54 -49.71 -50.75
C VAL A 115 -11.05 -48.50 -49.95
N MET A 116 -11.69 -47.52 -50.59
CA MET A 116 -13.15 -47.40 -50.82
C MET A 116 -13.92 -46.98 -49.54
N SER A 117 -14.90 -46.07 -49.58
CA SER A 117 -15.64 -45.49 -50.74
C SER A 117 -16.25 -44.12 -50.43
N GLU A 118 -16.39 -43.26 -51.45
CA GLU A 118 -17.34 -42.13 -51.46
C GLU A 118 -18.72 -42.53 -52.03
N THR A 119 -19.79 -41.81 -51.64
CA THR A 119 -21.03 -41.49 -52.39
C THR A 119 -21.96 -40.72 -51.42
N SER A 120 -22.28 -39.42 -51.59
CA SER A 120 -23.12 -38.73 -52.60
C SER A 120 -24.63 -38.92 -52.42
N LEU A 121 -25.42 -37.85 -52.25
CA LEU A 121 -26.64 -37.54 -53.06
C LEU A 121 -27.36 -36.23 -52.69
N HIS A 122 -28.32 -35.85 -53.55
CA HIS A 122 -28.89 -34.53 -53.79
C HIS A 122 -30.18 -34.15 -53.01
N SER A 123 -30.31 -32.84 -52.74
CA SER A 123 -31.48 -31.96 -52.98
C SER A 123 -32.78 -31.98 -52.12
N SER A 124 -33.03 -30.81 -51.51
CA SER A 124 -34.29 -30.03 -51.47
C SER A 124 -35.61 -30.62 -50.94
N THR A 125 -36.14 -30.00 -49.88
CA THR A 125 -37.52 -29.44 -49.88
C THR A 125 -37.60 -28.25 -48.89
N GLY A 126 -38.45 -27.25 -49.16
CA GLY A 126 -38.34 -25.91 -48.56
C GLY A 126 -39.07 -25.66 -47.23
N GLY A 127 -38.74 -24.54 -46.57
CA GLY A 127 -39.40 -24.09 -45.32
C GLY A 127 -38.83 -22.79 -44.73
N GLN A 128 -39.28 -21.63 -45.26
CA GLN A 128 -39.24 -20.26 -44.71
C GLN A 128 -38.00 -19.75 -43.91
N HIS A 129 -37.42 -18.63 -44.37
CA HIS A 129 -36.41 -17.88 -43.63
C HIS A 129 -36.99 -17.08 -42.46
N HIS A 130 -36.33 -17.15 -41.30
CA HIS A 130 -36.23 -16.03 -40.36
C HIS A 130 -34.76 -15.74 -40.07
N TYR A 131 -34.32 -14.51 -40.34
CA TYR A 131 -32.96 -14.07 -39.99
C TYR A 131 -32.88 -13.76 -38.49
N HIS A 132 -32.23 -14.63 -37.74
CA HIS A 132 -31.73 -14.29 -36.40
C HIS A 132 -30.26 -13.86 -36.52
N TYR A 133 -29.88 -12.78 -35.83
CA TYR A 133 -28.48 -12.39 -35.70
C TYR A 133 -27.80 -13.27 -34.64
N ASP A 134 -26.84 -14.09 -35.05
CA ASP A 134 -26.01 -14.88 -34.13
C ASP A 134 -25.05 -13.98 -33.36
N THR A 135 -25.22 -13.88 -32.03
CA THR A 135 -24.29 -13.20 -31.12
C THR A 135 -23.15 -14.12 -30.65
N HIS A 136 -22.67 -14.99 -31.54
CA HIS A 136 -21.61 -15.97 -31.26
C HIS A 136 -20.19 -15.43 -31.52
N THR A 137 -19.77 -14.40 -30.76
CA THR A 137 -18.48 -13.71 -30.96
C THR A 137 -17.53 -13.67 -29.75
N ASN A 138 -17.79 -14.45 -28.68
CA ASN A 138 -16.98 -14.41 -27.44
C ASN A 138 -16.17 -15.68 -27.10
N THR A 139 -16.16 -16.72 -27.95
CA THR A 139 -15.40 -17.97 -27.70
C THR A 139 -14.00 -18.00 -28.33
N TYR A 140 -13.63 -17.02 -29.15
CA TYR A 140 -12.36 -17.05 -29.91
C TYR A 140 -11.11 -16.57 -29.16
N TYR A 141 -11.25 -15.99 -27.97
CA TYR A 141 -10.13 -15.36 -27.22
C TYR A 141 -9.31 -16.31 -26.32
N LEU A 142 -9.54 -17.63 -26.40
CA LEU A 142 -8.85 -18.65 -25.59
C LEU A 142 -7.76 -19.45 -26.34
N ARG A 143 -7.34 -19.00 -27.54
CA ARG A 143 -6.28 -19.62 -28.33
C ARG A 143 -5.12 -18.66 -28.55
N THR A 144 -4.03 -18.85 -27.81
CA THR A 144 -2.80 -18.06 -27.96
C THR A 144 -1.67 -18.96 -28.49
N PHE A 145 -1.04 -18.59 -29.60
CA PHE A 145 0.15 -19.27 -30.17
C PHE A 145 0.03 -20.80 -30.39
N GLY A 146 -1.10 -21.27 -30.93
CA GLY A 146 -1.25 -22.64 -31.46
C GLY A 146 -1.30 -23.76 -30.42
N HIS A 147 -1.10 -23.45 -29.14
CA HIS A 147 -1.25 -24.37 -28.02
C HIS A 147 -2.54 -24.00 -27.26
N ASN A 148 -3.29 -24.99 -26.77
CA ASN A 148 -4.54 -24.75 -26.02
C ASN A 148 -4.24 -24.32 -24.57
N THR A 149 -3.53 -23.21 -24.38
CA THR A 149 -3.25 -22.66 -23.05
C THR A 149 -4.51 -22.01 -22.47
N ILE A 150 -4.96 -22.49 -21.31
CA ILE A 150 -6.07 -21.92 -20.53
C ILE A 150 -5.65 -20.59 -19.83
N ASP A 151 -4.42 -20.11 -20.08
CA ASP A 151 -3.87 -18.87 -19.53
C ASP A 151 -4.71 -17.64 -19.90
N ALA A 152 -5.14 -16.90 -18.88
CA ALA A 152 -5.98 -15.74 -19.05
C ALA A 152 -5.20 -14.56 -19.65
N VAL A 153 -5.64 -14.09 -20.82
CA VAL A 153 -5.11 -12.92 -21.55
C VAL A 153 -4.95 -11.71 -20.59
N PRO A 154 -3.89 -10.87 -20.71
CA PRO A 154 -3.61 -9.76 -19.80
C PRO A 154 -4.70 -8.66 -19.64
N ASN A 155 -5.80 -8.98 -18.97
CA ASN A 155 -6.85 -8.05 -18.57
C ASN A 155 -6.42 -7.25 -17.32
N ILE A 156 -6.72 -5.95 -17.32
CA ILE A 156 -6.52 -5.04 -16.18
C ILE A 156 -7.16 -5.55 -14.88
N ASP A 157 -8.27 -6.28 -14.96
CA ASP A 157 -9.01 -6.78 -13.80
C ASP A 157 -8.21 -7.79 -12.96
N PHE A 158 -7.40 -8.66 -13.57
CA PHE A 158 -6.54 -9.60 -12.83
C PHE A 158 -5.49 -8.91 -11.94
N TYR A 159 -5.18 -7.65 -12.21
CA TYR A 159 -4.25 -6.83 -11.43
C TYR A 159 -4.94 -5.97 -10.36
N ARG A 160 -6.29 -6.00 -10.26
CA ARG A 160 -7.07 -5.20 -9.29
C ARG A 160 -7.15 -5.85 -7.91
N GLN A 161 -6.08 -5.72 -7.12
CA GLN A 161 -6.18 -5.95 -5.66
C GLN A 161 -6.87 -4.77 -4.96
N THR A 162 -8.20 -4.76 -4.90
CA THR A 162 -8.98 -3.76 -4.13
C THR A 162 -9.84 -4.45 -3.08
N ALA A 163 -9.60 -4.17 -1.80
CA ALA A 163 -10.48 -4.59 -0.69
C ALA A 163 -11.70 -3.66 -0.52
N ALA A 164 -12.35 -3.29 -1.63
CA ALA A 164 -13.57 -2.50 -1.63
C ALA A 164 -14.77 -3.43 -1.86
N PRO A 165 -15.83 -3.39 -1.03
CA PRO A 165 -16.91 -4.39 -1.04
C PRO A 165 -17.97 -4.16 -2.14
N LEU A 166 -17.57 -3.69 -3.32
CA LEU A 166 -18.44 -3.56 -4.50
C LEU A 166 -17.68 -3.97 -5.77
N GLY A 167 -18.24 -4.95 -6.47
CA GLY A 167 -17.66 -5.61 -7.65
C GLY A 167 -17.05 -6.96 -7.30
N GLU A 168 -17.48 -8.01 -7.99
CA GLU A 168 -16.86 -9.34 -7.88
C GLU A 168 -15.42 -9.32 -8.41
N LYS A 169 -14.60 -10.21 -7.86
CA LYS A 169 -13.16 -10.21 -8.13
C LYS A 169 -12.82 -11.34 -9.10
N LEU A 170 -12.67 -11.00 -10.37
CA LEU A 170 -12.02 -11.84 -11.38
C LEU A 170 -10.61 -12.25 -10.91
N THR A 171 -10.50 -13.44 -10.33
CA THR A 171 -9.23 -14.04 -9.94
C THR A 171 -8.65 -14.78 -11.14
N ARG A 172 -7.38 -14.51 -11.47
CA ARG A 172 -6.63 -15.36 -12.40
C ARG A 172 -6.64 -16.81 -11.86
N PRO A 173 -6.86 -17.83 -12.69
CA PRO A 173 -6.70 -19.22 -12.27
C PRO A 173 -5.31 -19.47 -11.69
N THR A 174 -5.21 -20.30 -10.66
CA THR A 174 -3.91 -20.72 -10.12
C THR A 174 -3.22 -21.69 -11.07
N LEU A 175 -1.89 -21.81 -10.98
CA LEU A 175 -1.12 -22.78 -11.77
C LEU A 175 -1.63 -24.22 -11.58
N SER A 176 -2.14 -24.55 -10.39
CA SER A 176 -2.81 -25.83 -10.10
C SER A 176 -4.16 -26.00 -10.82
N GLU A 177 -4.95 -24.93 -10.94
CA GLU A 177 -6.24 -24.96 -11.66
C GLU A 177 -6.03 -24.96 -13.19
N LEU A 178 -4.90 -24.43 -13.67
CA LEU A 178 -4.42 -24.52 -15.06
C LEU A 178 -3.95 -25.94 -15.46
N HIS A 179 -3.63 -26.82 -14.51
CA HIS A 179 -3.12 -28.18 -14.78
C HIS A 179 -4.19 -29.28 -14.70
N ASP A 180 -5.33 -29.08 -14.02
CA ASP A 180 -6.43 -30.07 -13.91
C ASP A 180 -7.52 -29.83 -14.99
N GLU A 181 -7.19 -30.06 -16.27
CA GLU A 181 -8.04 -29.79 -17.47
C GLU A 181 -9.52 -30.16 -17.29
N VAL A 182 -9.78 -31.42 -16.89
CA VAL A 182 -11.13 -32.01 -16.81
C VAL A 182 -12.00 -31.30 -15.77
N ARG A 183 -11.39 -30.73 -14.73
CA ARG A 183 -12.14 -30.03 -13.68
C ARG A 183 -12.43 -28.58 -14.06
N PHE A 184 -11.47 -27.89 -14.67
CA PHE A 184 -11.65 -26.49 -15.06
C PHE A 184 -12.81 -26.32 -16.06
N LEU A 185 -13.00 -27.24 -17.00
CA LEU A 185 -14.09 -27.17 -17.99
C LEU A 185 -15.50 -27.28 -17.36
N LEU A 186 -15.70 -28.20 -16.42
CA LEU A 186 -16.97 -28.31 -15.67
C LEU A 186 -17.22 -27.08 -14.78
N LEU A 187 -16.17 -26.63 -14.08
CA LEU A 187 -16.23 -25.45 -13.24
C LEU A 187 -16.55 -24.18 -14.06
N VAL A 188 -15.97 -24.03 -15.26
CA VAL A 188 -16.26 -22.91 -16.17
C VAL A 188 -17.68 -22.98 -16.71
N ALA A 189 -18.22 -24.17 -17.01
CA ALA A 189 -19.62 -24.31 -17.40
C ALA A 189 -20.56 -23.83 -16.29
N ASP A 190 -20.38 -24.34 -15.05
CA ASP A 190 -21.16 -23.90 -13.88
C ASP A 190 -21.00 -22.40 -13.61
N PHE A 191 -19.78 -21.86 -13.73
CA PHE A 191 -19.52 -20.41 -13.59
C PHE A 191 -20.20 -19.59 -14.69
N ILE A 192 -20.21 -20.01 -15.96
CA ILE A 192 -20.88 -19.28 -17.05
C ILE A 192 -22.39 -19.27 -16.83
N PHE A 193 -23.01 -20.39 -16.46
CA PHE A 193 -24.44 -20.41 -16.13
C PHE A 193 -24.76 -19.55 -14.90
N SER A 194 -23.89 -19.55 -13.88
CA SER A 194 -24.04 -18.70 -12.70
C SER A 194 -23.79 -17.22 -13.01
N GLU A 195 -22.87 -16.89 -13.92
CA GLU A 195 -22.54 -15.53 -14.34
C GLU A 195 -23.62 -14.96 -15.27
N GLU A 196 -24.24 -15.76 -16.15
CA GLU A 196 -25.37 -15.32 -16.97
C GLU A 196 -26.64 -15.08 -16.12
N ALA A 197 -26.84 -15.86 -15.05
CA ALA A 197 -27.87 -15.60 -14.04
C ALA A 197 -27.56 -14.34 -13.21
N ALA A 198 -26.34 -14.24 -12.65
CA ALA A 198 -25.93 -13.10 -11.84
C ALA A 198 -25.86 -11.79 -12.64
N ALA A 199 -25.50 -11.83 -13.92
CA ALA A 199 -25.52 -10.66 -14.80
C ALA A 199 -26.95 -10.16 -15.06
N LYS A 200 -27.95 -11.05 -15.12
CA LYS A 200 -29.37 -10.67 -15.23
C LYS A 200 -29.88 -9.99 -13.95
N GLU A 201 -29.42 -10.38 -12.76
CA GLU A 201 -29.74 -9.66 -11.51
C GLU A 201 -28.91 -8.36 -11.33
N ALA A 202 -27.62 -8.37 -11.67
CA ALA A 202 -26.74 -7.21 -11.53
C ALA A 202 -27.10 -6.05 -12.48
N ALA A 203 -27.77 -6.34 -13.60
CA ALA A 203 -28.24 -5.35 -14.57
C ALA A 203 -29.22 -4.30 -13.97
N GLU A 204 -29.90 -4.59 -12.86
CA GLU A 204 -30.80 -3.64 -12.20
C GLU A 204 -30.08 -2.60 -11.31
N SER A 205 -28.74 -2.61 -11.22
CA SER A 205 -27.99 -1.58 -10.50
C SER A 205 -27.99 -0.22 -11.25
N LYS A 206 -29.07 0.55 -11.05
CA LYS A 206 -29.40 1.82 -11.73
C LYS A 206 -28.18 2.71 -12.02
N GLY A 207 -27.90 2.92 -13.30
CA GLY A 207 -26.74 3.67 -13.77
C GLY A 207 -26.76 5.15 -13.38
N VAL A 208 -25.82 5.56 -12.54
CA VAL A 208 -25.49 6.97 -12.33
C VAL A 208 -24.81 7.51 -13.59
N VAL A 209 -25.44 8.48 -14.26
CA VAL A 209 -24.92 9.09 -15.48
C VAL A 209 -23.63 9.85 -15.19
N LYS A 210 -22.49 9.27 -15.56
CA LYS A 210 -21.17 9.87 -15.36
C LYS A 210 -20.97 11.12 -16.22
N PHE A 211 -20.30 12.12 -15.65
CA PHE A 211 -20.02 13.38 -16.34
C PHE A 211 -18.76 13.30 -17.22
N GLY A 212 -18.85 13.87 -18.42
CA GLY A 212 -17.69 14.15 -19.28
C GLY A 212 -16.87 15.35 -18.77
N TRP A 213 -15.65 15.51 -19.27
CA TRP A 213 -14.67 16.48 -18.76
C TRP A 213 -15.14 17.95 -18.76
N ILE A 214 -15.93 18.36 -19.76
CA ILE A 214 -16.49 19.72 -19.86
C ILE A 214 -17.47 19.97 -18.69
N LYS A 215 -18.52 19.15 -18.60
CA LYS A 215 -19.61 19.30 -17.62
C LYS A 215 -19.17 18.97 -16.18
N GLY A 216 -18.26 18.01 -16.01
CA GLY A 216 -17.80 17.56 -14.70
C GLY A 216 -16.62 18.36 -14.14
N VAL A 217 -15.65 18.76 -14.97
CA VAL A 217 -14.42 19.43 -14.50
C VAL A 217 -14.40 20.90 -14.90
N LEU A 218 -14.46 21.21 -16.21
CA LEU A 218 -14.29 22.59 -16.70
C LEU A 218 -15.34 23.55 -16.10
N VAL A 219 -16.62 23.24 -16.25
CA VAL A 219 -17.73 24.08 -15.75
C VAL A 219 -17.69 24.24 -14.22
N ARG A 220 -17.43 23.15 -13.46
CA ARG A 220 -17.32 23.21 -11.99
C ARG A 220 -16.11 24.01 -11.50
N CYS A 221 -14.97 23.90 -12.17
CA CYS A 221 -13.80 24.72 -11.87
C CYS A 221 -14.05 26.19 -12.20
N MET A 222 -14.67 26.51 -13.34
CA MET A 222 -15.00 27.90 -13.71
C MET A 222 -15.99 28.53 -12.72
N LEU A 223 -17.07 27.83 -12.34
CA LEU A 223 -18.03 28.31 -11.34
C LEU A 223 -17.37 28.64 -10.00
N ASN A 224 -16.53 27.74 -9.47
CA ASN A 224 -15.86 27.94 -8.17
C ASN A 224 -14.66 28.90 -8.23
N ILE A 225 -14.28 29.39 -9.41
CA ILE A 225 -13.27 30.44 -9.60
C ILE A 225 -13.97 31.80 -9.77
N TRP A 226 -15.02 31.87 -10.59
CA TRP A 226 -15.91 33.03 -10.75
C TRP A 226 -16.83 33.28 -9.54
N GLY A 227 -16.24 33.53 -8.37
CA GLY A 227 -16.94 33.91 -7.14
C GLY A 227 -17.13 35.43 -6.98
N VAL A 228 -17.65 35.81 -5.80
CA VAL A 228 -17.85 37.17 -5.25
C VAL A 228 -16.88 38.22 -5.82
N MET A 229 -15.59 37.91 -5.76
CA MET A 229 -14.48 38.84 -6.02
C MET A 229 -14.48 39.42 -7.44
N LEU A 230 -14.99 38.69 -8.44
CA LEU A 230 -14.98 39.15 -9.84
C LEU A 230 -15.82 40.42 -10.04
N PHE A 231 -16.96 40.53 -9.34
CA PHE A 231 -17.90 41.63 -9.52
C PHE A 231 -17.77 42.72 -8.46
N ILE A 232 -17.52 42.36 -7.19
CA ILE A 232 -17.55 43.31 -6.06
C ILE A 232 -16.18 43.98 -5.79
N ARG A 233 -15.07 43.22 -5.91
CA ARG A 233 -13.74 43.71 -5.48
C ARG A 233 -12.78 43.98 -6.63
N MET A 234 -13.08 43.53 -7.85
CA MET A 234 -12.17 43.67 -8.98
C MET A 234 -11.95 45.13 -9.39
N SER A 235 -13.00 45.95 -9.36
CA SER A 235 -12.95 47.41 -9.52
C SER A 235 -12.04 48.05 -8.46
N TRP A 236 -12.26 47.71 -7.19
CA TRP A 236 -11.50 48.25 -6.06
C TRP A 236 -10.01 47.87 -6.09
N ILE A 237 -9.69 46.64 -6.50
CA ILE A 237 -8.30 46.19 -6.71
C ILE A 237 -7.61 47.07 -7.78
N VAL A 238 -8.29 47.39 -8.87
CA VAL A 238 -7.78 48.28 -9.93
C VAL A 238 -7.66 49.73 -9.44
N GLY A 239 -8.61 50.21 -8.64
CA GLY A 239 -8.51 51.53 -7.98
C GLY A 239 -7.27 51.66 -7.12
N GLN A 240 -7.07 50.73 -6.18
CA GLN A 240 -5.92 50.73 -5.26
C GLN A 240 -4.59 50.50 -5.97
N ALA A 241 -4.45 49.41 -6.73
CA ALA A 241 -3.16 49.01 -7.31
C ALA A 241 -2.83 49.73 -8.63
N GLY A 242 -3.82 50.32 -9.31
CA GLY A 242 -3.70 50.74 -10.71
C GLY A 242 -3.66 49.55 -11.66
N ILE A 243 -3.91 49.79 -12.95
CA ILE A 243 -4.05 48.75 -13.98
C ILE A 243 -2.80 47.85 -14.03
N ALA A 244 -1.60 48.43 -14.00
CA ALA A 244 -0.36 47.69 -14.17
C ALA A 244 -0.11 46.67 -13.04
N LEU A 245 -0.26 47.09 -11.77
CA LEU A 245 -0.05 46.18 -10.63
C LEU A 245 -1.24 45.25 -10.40
N ALA A 246 -2.47 45.64 -10.76
CA ALA A 246 -3.61 44.72 -10.79
C ALA A 246 -3.35 43.55 -11.76
N CYS A 247 -2.85 43.82 -12.97
CA CYS A 247 -2.44 42.78 -13.90
C CYS A 247 -1.31 41.88 -13.34
N VAL A 248 -0.34 42.43 -12.60
CA VAL A 248 0.71 41.65 -11.91
C VAL A 248 0.12 40.75 -10.80
N ILE A 249 -0.85 41.25 -10.03
CA ILE A 249 -1.57 40.48 -8.99
C ILE A 249 -2.31 39.29 -9.63
N VAL A 250 -3.05 39.51 -10.71
CA VAL A 250 -3.74 38.46 -11.47
C VAL A 250 -2.75 37.44 -12.03
N ALA A 251 -1.68 37.90 -12.68
CA ALA A 251 -0.66 37.03 -13.27
C ALA A 251 0.04 36.16 -12.20
N MET A 252 0.39 36.73 -11.05
CA MET A 252 1.03 36.00 -9.94
C MET A 252 0.12 34.90 -9.38
N ALA A 253 -1.17 35.19 -9.17
CA ALA A 253 -2.15 34.20 -8.76
C ALA A 253 -2.37 33.11 -9.82
N THR A 254 -2.37 33.47 -11.11
CA THR A 254 -2.48 32.53 -12.24
C THR A 254 -1.25 31.60 -12.32
N VAL A 255 -0.04 32.11 -12.09
CA VAL A 255 1.19 31.29 -12.03
C VAL A 255 1.12 30.30 -10.86
N VAL A 256 0.79 30.77 -9.66
CA VAL A 256 0.64 29.91 -8.46
C VAL A 256 -0.35 28.77 -8.73
N THR A 257 -1.54 29.10 -9.21
CA THR A 257 -2.62 28.12 -9.44
C THR A 257 -2.35 27.18 -10.61
N THR A 258 -1.65 27.64 -11.65
CA THR A 258 -1.16 26.76 -12.74
C THR A 258 -0.18 25.71 -12.21
N ILE A 259 0.78 26.10 -11.35
CA ILE A 259 1.73 25.15 -10.75
C ILE A 259 1.01 24.15 -9.83
N THR A 260 -0.04 24.57 -9.11
CA THR A 260 -0.94 23.65 -8.40
C THR A 260 -1.65 22.70 -9.36
N GLY A 261 -2.21 23.21 -10.46
CA GLY A 261 -2.94 22.44 -11.46
C GLY A 261 -2.08 21.36 -12.13
N LEU A 262 -0.83 21.67 -12.47
CA LEU A 262 0.16 20.69 -12.95
C LEU A 262 0.45 19.61 -11.90
N SER A 263 0.55 19.99 -10.63
CA SER A 263 0.80 19.07 -9.52
C SER A 263 -0.40 18.16 -9.24
N THR A 264 -1.62 18.70 -9.24
CA THR A 264 -2.88 17.92 -9.15
C THR A 264 -3.05 17.00 -10.36
N SER A 265 -2.64 17.41 -11.56
CA SER A 265 -2.67 16.58 -12.77
C SER A 265 -1.73 15.38 -12.67
N ALA A 266 -0.56 15.56 -12.06
CA ALA A 266 0.36 14.45 -11.76
C ALA A 266 -0.23 13.46 -10.75
N ILE A 267 -0.90 13.95 -9.70
CA ILE A 267 -1.61 13.10 -8.72
C ILE A 267 -2.78 12.35 -9.40
N ALA A 268 -3.57 13.01 -10.24
CA ALA A 268 -4.71 12.43 -10.95
C ALA A 268 -4.32 11.35 -11.97
N THR A 269 -3.09 11.40 -12.50
CA THR A 269 -2.54 10.41 -13.46
C THR A 269 -1.66 9.34 -12.79
N ASN A 270 -1.47 9.39 -11.46
CA ASN A 270 -0.66 8.44 -10.70
C ASN A 270 -1.50 7.22 -10.25
N GLY A 271 -1.81 6.34 -11.20
CA GLY A 271 -2.57 5.10 -10.97
C GLY A 271 -4.09 5.25 -11.10
N PHE A 272 -4.82 4.14 -10.89
CA PHE A 272 -6.26 4.08 -11.20
C PHE A 272 -7.13 4.80 -10.15
N VAL A 273 -7.94 5.74 -10.63
CA VAL A 273 -8.81 6.58 -9.81
C VAL A 273 -10.19 5.90 -9.62
N LYS A 274 -10.67 5.84 -8.38
CA LYS A 274 -12.03 5.37 -8.03
C LYS A 274 -12.75 6.41 -7.17
N GLY A 275 -14.02 6.12 -6.85
CA GLY A 275 -15.09 6.98 -6.29
C GLY A 275 -14.89 7.86 -5.05
N GLY A 276 -13.67 8.18 -4.60
CA GLY A 276 -13.42 8.85 -3.32
C GLY A 276 -13.07 10.35 -3.36
N GLY A 277 -13.17 11.01 -4.52
CA GLY A 277 -12.87 12.44 -4.66
C GLY A 277 -11.40 12.83 -4.46
N ALA A 278 -11.14 14.12 -4.27
CA ALA A 278 -9.79 14.69 -4.21
C ALA A 278 -8.94 14.13 -3.04
N TYR A 279 -9.54 13.91 -1.87
CA TYR A 279 -8.82 13.33 -0.74
C TYR A 279 -8.30 11.92 -1.05
N TYR A 280 -9.12 11.06 -1.68
CA TYR A 280 -8.75 9.68 -2.03
C TYR A 280 -7.63 9.63 -3.09
N LEU A 281 -7.63 10.57 -4.04
CA LEU A 281 -6.54 10.79 -4.99
C LEU A 281 -5.21 11.11 -4.27
N ILE A 282 -5.28 12.05 -3.33
CA ILE A 282 -4.13 12.54 -2.56
C ILE A 282 -3.61 11.44 -1.60
N SER A 283 -4.46 10.80 -0.81
CA SER A 283 -4.04 9.80 0.19
C SER A 283 -3.50 8.52 -0.43
N ARG A 284 -4.00 8.07 -1.58
CA ARG A 284 -3.44 6.90 -2.31
C ARG A 284 -2.10 7.18 -2.96
N SER A 285 -1.91 8.40 -3.47
CA SER A 285 -0.66 8.79 -4.12
C SER A 285 0.43 9.17 -3.12
N LEU A 286 0.07 9.93 -2.08
CA LEU A 286 1.00 10.53 -1.12
C LEU A 286 1.13 9.74 0.19
N GLY A 287 0.27 8.76 0.44
CA GLY A 287 0.24 7.95 1.66
C GLY A 287 -0.55 8.60 2.82
N PRO A 288 -0.77 7.86 3.91
CA PRO A 288 -1.68 8.29 4.99
C PRO A 288 -1.19 9.51 5.79
N GLU A 289 0.13 9.70 5.93
CA GLU A 289 0.71 10.83 6.68
C GLU A 289 0.37 12.17 6.03
N PHE A 290 0.62 12.29 4.72
CA PHE A 290 0.28 13.47 3.93
C PHE A 290 -1.22 13.54 3.63
N GLY A 291 -1.83 12.42 3.25
CA GLY A 291 -3.26 12.34 2.95
C GLY A 291 -4.15 12.78 4.12
N GLY A 292 -3.91 12.23 5.32
CA GLY A 292 -4.67 12.58 6.53
C GLY A 292 -4.50 14.05 6.92
N SER A 293 -3.28 14.57 6.81
CA SER A 293 -2.95 15.96 7.13
C SER A 293 -3.57 16.95 6.15
N ILE A 294 -3.48 16.70 4.84
CA ILE A 294 -4.04 17.56 3.79
C ILE A 294 -5.57 17.48 3.78
N GLY A 295 -6.15 16.29 3.93
CA GLY A 295 -7.60 16.08 3.90
C GLY A 295 -8.35 16.84 4.99
N LEU A 296 -7.81 16.87 6.22
CA LEU A 296 -8.41 17.59 7.35
C LEU A 296 -8.43 19.11 7.09
N ILE A 297 -7.31 19.66 6.60
CA ILE A 297 -7.16 21.09 6.33
C ILE A 297 -8.00 21.52 5.13
N PHE A 298 -8.07 20.69 4.09
CA PHE A 298 -8.91 20.96 2.93
C PHE A 298 -10.41 20.91 3.27
N ALA A 299 -10.84 19.99 4.15
CA ALA A 299 -12.20 20.00 4.68
C ALA A 299 -12.49 21.29 5.47
N PHE A 300 -11.60 21.69 6.39
CA PHE A 300 -11.74 22.93 7.16
C PHE A 300 -11.79 24.17 6.25
N ALA A 301 -10.85 24.31 5.31
CA ALA A 301 -10.77 25.47 4.44
C ALA A 301 -11.99 25.60 3.50
N ASN A 302 -12.52 24.48 2.99
CA ASN A 302 -13.79 24.48 2.25
C ASN A 302 -14.97 24.89 3.14
N ALA A 303 -14.99 24.52 4.43
CA ALA A 303 -16.04 24.95 5.37
C ALA A 303 -16.01 26.47 5.63
N VAL A 304 -14.81 27.06 5.77
CA VAL A 304 -14.68 28.53 5.92
C VAL A 304 -15.00 29.27 4.62
N ALA A 305 -14.72 28.67 3.45
CA ALA A 305 -15.10 29.25 2.15
C ALA A 305 -16.63 29.41 1.99
N VAL A 306 -17.45 28.53 2.57
CA VAL A 306 -18.92 28.70 2.61
C VAL A 306 -19.30 30.04 3.24
N ALA A 307 -18.69 30.37 4.40
CA ALA A 307 -18.95 31.63 5.09
C ALA A 307 -18.57 32.84 4.23
N MET A 308 -17.41 32.78 3.56
CA MET A 308 -16.95 33.85 2.68
C MET A 308 -17.92 34.12 1.51
N TYR A 309 -18.41 33.07 0.85
CA TYR A 309 -19.37 33.21 -0.25
C TYR A 309 -20.75 33.70 0.22
N VAL A 310 -21.21 33.27 1.40
CA VAL A 310 -22.48 33.70 2.00
C VAL A 310 -22.41 35.14 2.52
N VAL A 311 -21.28 35.59 3.08
CA VAL A 311 -21.06 37.00 3.46
C VAL A 311 -21.05 37.89 2.22
N GLY A 312 -20.37 37.50 1.14
CA GLY A 312 -20.37 38.27 -0.11
C GLY A 312 -21.73 38.32 -0.82
N PHE A 313 -22.60 37.31 -0.63
CA PHE A 313 -24.00 37.39 -1.02
C PHE A 313 -24.76 38.41 -0.16
N ALA A 314 -24.65 38.28 1.17
CA ALA A 314 -25.37 39.13 2.12
C ALA A 314 -24.97 40.62 2.00
N GLU A 315 -23.70 40.92 1.74
CA GLU A 315 -23.20 42.26 1.42
C GLU A 315 -23.99 42.90 0.27
N THR A 316 -24.10 42.23 -0.88
CA THR A 316 -24.89 42.77 -2.01
C THR A 316 -26.39 42.84 -1.77
N VAL A 317 -26.95 41.98 -0.91
CA VAL A 317 -28.37 42.07 -0.55
C VAL A 317 -28.61 43.26 0.37
N VAL A 318 -27.70 43.58 1.29
CA VAL A 318 -27.79 44.78 2.14
C VAL A 318 -27.63 46.05 1.29
N GLU A 319 -26.62 46.12 0.42
CA GLU A 319 -26.42 47.27 -0.48
C GLU A 319 -27.67 47.55 -1.37
N LEU A 320 -28.36 46.51 -1.83
CA LEU A 320 -29.62 46.64 -2.58
C LEU A 320 -30.84 46.99 -1.70
N LEU A 321 -30.81 46.62 -0.41
CA LEU A 321 -31.85 46.96 0.56
C LEU A 321 -31.73 48.41 1.06
N VAL A 322 -30.53 48.97 1.19
CA VAL A 322 -30.29 50.38 1.60
C VAL A 322 -31.09 51.39 0.76
N VAL A 323 -31.40 51.05 -0.50
CA VAL A 323 -32.21 51.89 -1.41
C VAL A 323 -33.70 51.95 -1.01
N ASN A 324 -34.22 50.96 -0.28
CA ASN A 324 -35.67 50.79 -0.04
C ASN A 324 -36.07 50.55 1.43
N ALA A 325 -35.27 49.84 2.23
CA ALA A 325 -35.48 49.62 3.67
C ALA A 325 -34.20 49.08 4.35
N VAL A 326 -33.68 49.81 5.34
CA VAL A 326 -32.66 49.32 6.28
C VAL A 326 -33.35 48.67 7.48
N MET A 327 -32.82 47.57 8.01
CA MET A 327 -33.51 46.78 9.05
C MET A 327 -32.88 46.94 10.45
N THR A 328 -31.55 46.97 10.54
CA THR A 328 -30.80 47.38 11.75
C THR A 328 -29.56 48.23 11.38
N ASP A 329 -28.34 47.70 11.59
CA ASP A 329 -27.07 48.28 11.14
C ASP A 329 -26.52 47.42 9.99
N GLU A 330 -25.82 47.99 9.02
CA GLU A 330 -25.31 47.28 7.82
C GLU A 330 -24.56 45.98 8.16
N ILE A 331 -23.62 46.02 9.12
CA ILE A 331 -22.83 44.85 9.57
C ILE A 331 -23.72 43.79 10.23
N ASN A 332 -24.80 44.21 10.89
CA ASN A 332 -25.72 43.30 11.57
C ASN A 332 -26.74 42.70 10.59
N ASP A 333 -27.21 43.47 9.61
CA ASP A 333 -28.08 42.99 8.53
C ASP A 333 -27.33 41.98 7.65
N ILE A 334 -26.03 42.18 7.36
CA ILE A 334 -25.15 41.18 6.72
C ILE A 334 -25.12 39.86 7.53
N ARG A 335 -25.01 39.93 8.86
CA ARG A 335 -25.03 38.73 9.73
C ARG A 335 -26.39 38.02 9.70
N ILE A 336 -27.49 38.78 9.74
CA ILE A 336 -28.86 38.25 9.72
C ILE A 336 -29.13 37.54 8.38
N ILE A 337 -28.91 38.23 7.26
CA ILE A 337 -29.14 37.71 5.90
C ILE A 337 -28.21 36.52 5.62
N GLY A 338 -26.93 36.60 6.04
CA GLY A 338 -26.00 35.48 5.94
C GLY A 338 -26.45 34.25 6.73
N THR A 339 -26.98 34.45 7.95
CA THR A 339 -27.51 33.37 8.80
C THR A 339 -28.74 32.70 8.18
N ILE A 340 -29.69 33.48 7.66
CA ILE A 340 -30.87 32.96 6.95
C ILE A 340 -30.43 32.17 5.70
N THR A 341 -29.51 32.73 4.92
CA THR A 341 -29.01 32.13 3.67
C THR A 341 -28.33 30.79 3.91
N ILE A 342 -27.45 30.67 4.92
CA ILE A 342 -26.77 29.40 5.19
C ILE A 342 -27.71 28.31 5.71
N ILE A 343 -28.78 28.67 6.43
CA ILE A 343 -29.84 27.71 6.83
C ILE A 343 -30.59 27.18 5.60
N ILE A 344 -30.93 28.04 4.64
CA ILE A 344 -31.57 27.65 3.37
C ILE A 344 -30.63 26.75 2.55
N LEU A 345 -29.36 27.12 2.39
CA LEU A 345 -28.36 26.32 1.68
C LEU A 345 -28.11 24.95 2.34
N LEU A 346 -28.12 24.87 3.68
CA LEU A 346 -28.07 23.60 4.40
C LEU A 346 -29.28 22.72 4.05
N GLY A 347 -30.50 23.29 4.08
CA GLY A 347 -31.72 22.59 3.69
C GLY A 347 -31.65 22.01 2.27
N ILE A 348 -31.19 22.80 1.30
CA ILE A 348 -31.00 22.34 -0.09
C ILE A 348 -29.94 21.23 -0.16
N SER A 349 -28.83 21.34 0.57
CA SER A 349 -27.76 20.32 0.56
C SER A 349 -28.18 18.97 1.14
N VAL A 350 -29.17 18.95 2.04
CA VAL A 350 -29.76 17.74 2.66
C VAL A 350 -30.94 17.19 1.83
N ALA A 351 -31.57 18.01 0.97
CA ALA A 351 -32.65 17.58 0.07
C ALA A 351 -32.16 16.76 -1.14
N GLY A 352 -30.84 16.73 -1.41
CA GLY A 352 -30.21 15.77 -2.32
C GLY A 352 -29.44 16.40 -3.50
N MET A 353 -28.33 15.75 -3.86
CA MET A 353 -27.31 16.25 -4.80
C MET A 353 -27.79 16.43 -6.25
N GLU A 354 -28.96 15.92 -6.62
CA GLU A 354 -29.52 16.14 -7.96
C GLU A 354 -29.93 17.59 -8.22
N TRP A 355 -30.32 18.31 -7.16
CA TRP A 355 -30.70 19.73 -7.26
C TRP A 355 -29.47 20.63 -7.37
N GLU A 356 -28.38 20.34 -6.66
CA GLU A 356 -27.05 20.96 -6.86
C GLU A 356 -26.69 20.98 -8.35
N ALA A 357 -26.71 19.80 -8.98
CA ALA A 357 -26.31 19.65 -10.37
C ALA A 357 -27.18 20.48 -11.33
N LYS A 358 -28.51 20.54 -11.10
CA LYS A 358 -29.45 21.32 -11.93
C LYS A 358 -29.24 22.82 -11.76
N VAL A 359 -29.16 23.30 -10.51
CA VAL A 359 -28.93 24.73 -10.17
C VAL A 359 -27.59 25.23 -10.72
N SER A 360 -26.51 24.43 -10.65
CA SER A 360 -25.20 24.80 -11.21
C SER A 360 -25.23 25.06 -12.72
N HIS A 361 -26.12 24.41 -13.49
CA HIS A 361 -26.22 24.69 -14.94
C HIS A 361 -26.88 26.04 -15.19
N VAL A 362 -27.98 26.34 -14.50
CA VAL A 362 -28.67 27.64 -14.59
C VAL A 362 -27.68 28.76 -14.25
N GLY A 363 -26.97 28.64 -13.13
CA GLY A 363 -26.03 29.66 -12.68
C GLY A 363 -24.87 29.91 -13.66
N PHE A 364 -24.36 28.86 -14.31
CA PHE A 364 -23.31 28.97 -15.33
C PHE A 364 -23.78 29.74 -16.58
N TYR A 365 -25.00 29.48 -17.06
CA TYR A 365 -25.54 30.20 -18.21
C TYR A 365 -25.78 31.69 -17.91
N THR A 366 -26.27 32.03 -16.71
CA THR A 366 -26.38 33.43 -16.26
C THR A 366 -25.02 34.14 -16.27
N LEU A 367 -23.98 33.50 -15.74
CA LEU A 367 -22.62 34.08 -15.67
C LEU A 367 -21.96 34.25 -17.05
N LEU A 368 -22.18 33.33 -17.98
CA LEU A 368 -21.69 33.47 -19.36
C LEU A 368 -22.36 34.65 -20.09
N TYR A 369 -23.68 34.80 -19.96
CA TYR A 369 -24.43 35.88 -20.61
C TYR A 369 -23.98 37.26 -20.09
N GLN A 370 -23.70 37.35 -18.80
CA GLN A 370 -23.18 38.54 -18.12
C GLN A 370 -21.73 38.90 -18.46
N SER A 371 -20.91 37.94 -18.88
CA SER A 371 -19.49 38.17 -19.17
C SER A 371 -19.24 38.82 -20.54
N TRP A 372 -20.26 38.86 -21.41
CA TRP A 372 -20.14 39.29 -22.81
C TRP A 372 -20.15 40.83 -23.06
N PRO A 373 -20.87 41.69 -22.30
CA PRO A 373 -21.00 43.12 -22.63
C PRO A 373 -19.83 44.05 -22.24
N LEU A 374 -18.94 43.64 -21.33
CA LEU A 374 -18.05 44.53 -20.53
C LEU A 374 -16.83 45.15 -21.26
N ILE A 375 -16.83 45.28 -22.59
CA ILE A 375 -15.61 45.49 -23.40
C ILE A 375 -15.58 46.81 -24.21
N PHE A 376 -16.71 47.52 -24.41
CA PHE A 376 -16.84 48.47 -25.53
C PHE A 376 -16.59 49.96 -25.25
N PHE A 377 -16.17 50.37 -24.05
CA PHE A 377 -15.77 51.75 -23.77
C PHE A 377 -14.35 51.81 -23.20
N LEU A 378 -13.41 52.36 -23.97
CA LEU A 378 -11.98 52.47 -23.65
C LEU A 378 -11.54 53.93 -23.80
N SER A 379 -11.29 54.63 -22.69
CA SER A 379 -10.82 56.03 -22.70
C SER A 379 -9.33 56.13 -22.38
N ALA A 380 -8.52 56.47 -23.38
CA ALA A 380 -7.06 56.55 -23.24
C ALA A 380 -6.59 57.54 -22.16
N SER A 381 -7.36 58.61 -21.88
CA SER A 381 -7.09 59.56 -20.80
C SER A 381 -7.26 58.94 -19.41
N ILE A 382 -8.38 58.26 -19.18
CA ILE A 382 -8.69 57.58 -17.91
C ILE A 382 -7.71 56.42 -17.67
N MET A 383 -7.43 55.64 -18.71
CA MET A 383 -6.45 54.55 -18.68
C MET A 383 -5.05 55.03 -18.25
N TRP A 384 -4.62 56.22 -18.68
CA TRP A 384 -3.30 56.76 -18.32
C TRP A 384 -3.27 57.30 -16.88
N GLU A 385 -4.37 57.86 -16.37
CA GLU A 385 -4.47 58.31 -14.96
C GLU A 385 -4.52 57.10 -13.99
N ASN A 386 -5.17 56.02 -14.38
CA ASN A 386 -5.32 54.80 -13.58
C ASN A 386 -4.16 53.78 -13.73
N ILE A 387 -3.11 54.08 -14.52
CA ILE A 387 -2.07 53.09 -14.83
C ILE A 387 -1.19 52.74 -13.62
N GLY A 388 -0.90 53.72 -12.76
CA GLY A 388 -0.10 53.60 -11.53
C GLY A 388 -0.95 53.49 -10.26
N PRO A 389 -0.37 53.00 -9.14
CA PRO A 389 -1.07 52.79 -7.87
C PRO A 389 -1.47 54.08 -7.15
N ASP A 390 -2.52 53.97 -6.32
CA ASP A 390 -2.96 54.95 -5.32
C ASP A 390 -3.44 54.16 -4.09
N PHE A 391 -2.50 53.68 -3.27
CA PHE A 391 -2.80 52.82 -2.13
C PHE A 391 -3.32 53.63 -0.94
N ARG A 392 -4.65 53.61 -0.72
CA ARG A 392 -5.31 54.32 0.39
C ARG A 392 -5.57 53.36 1.54
N GLY A 393 -4.70 53.39 2.55
CA GLY A 393 -4.75 52.54 3.75
C GLY A 393 -4.29 51.09 3.56
N GLU A 394 -3.99 50.69 2.32
CA GLU A 394 -3.71 49.31 1.93
C GLU A 394 -2.28 49.10 1.41
N THR A 395 -1.90 47.84 1.16
CA THR A 395 -0.60 47.49 0.56
C THR A 395 -0.74 46.47 -0.57
N PHE A 396 0.26 46.41 -1.47
CA PHE A 396 0.29 45.44 -2.57
C PHE A 396 -0.02 44.00 -2.13
N PHE A 397 0.56 43.53 -1.01
CA PHE A 397 0.34 42.17 -0.51
C PHE A 397 -1.01 41.99 0.19
N SER A 398 -1.59 43.04 0.76
CA SER A 398 -2.97 43.02 1.29
C SER A 398 -4.00 42.95 0.16
N VAL A 399 -3.85 43.79 -0.87
CA VAL A 399 -4.70 43.73 -2.09
C VAL A 399 -4.54 42.39 -2.81
N PHE A 400 -3.32 41.83 -2.87
CA PHE A 400 -3.10 40.46 -3.35
C PHE A 400 -3.83 39.41 -2.49
N ALA A 401 -3.80 39.54 -1.16
CA ALA A 401 -4.50 38.62 -0.25
C ALA A 401 -6.03 38.66 -0.42
N ILE A 402 -6.58 39.84 -0.69
CA ILE A 402 -8.01 40.03 -0.99
C ILE A 402 -8.36 39.42 -2.35
N PHE A 403 -7.50 39.56 -3.36
CA PHE A 403 -7.72 38.94 -4.67
C PHE A 403 -7.57 37.41 -4.66
N PHE A 404 -6.57 36.85 -3.96
CA PHE A 404 -6.16 35.47 -4.12
C PHE A 404 -7.28 34.39 -4.02
N PRO A 405 -8.27 34.50 -3.12
CA PRO A 405 -9.43 33.58 -3.08
C PRO A 405 -10.11 33.38 -4.43
N ALA A 406 -10.17 34.43 -5.25
CA ALA A 406 -10.75 34.42 -6.60
C ALA A 406 -10.08 33.41 -7.55
N ALA A 407 -8.87 32.92 -7.24
CA ALA A 407 -8.18 31.91 -8.05
C ALA A 407 -8.26 30.48 -7.47
N THR A 408 -8.83 30.29 -6.27
CA THR A 408 -8.66 29.03 -5.50
C THR A 408 -9.49 27.83 -5.95
N GLY A 409 -10.56 28.03 -6.73
CA GLY A 409 -11.56 26.99 -7.06
C GLY A 409 -11.09 25.76 -7.85
N ILE A 410 -9.82 25.71 -8.25
CA ILE A 410 -9.21 24.72 -9.18
C ILE A 410 -9.38 23.24 -8.78
N LEU A 411 -9.64 22.93 -7.51
CA LEU A 411 -9.84 21.57 -7.01
C LEU A 411 -11.30 21.07 -7.13
N ALA A 412 -12.25 21.93 -7.52
CA ALA A 412 -13.67 21.58 -7.63
C ALA A 412 -13.93 20.35 -8.52
N GLY A 413 -13.30 20.27 -9.68
CA GLY A 413 -13.41 19.11 -10.58
C GLY A 413 -12.72 17.84 -10.07
N ALA A 414 -11.72 17.95 -9.19
CA ALA A 414 -11.10 16.80 -8.53
C ALA A 414 -11.95 16.26 -7.37
N ASN A 415 -12.78 17.09 -6.74
CA ASN A 415 -13.66 16.67 -5.65
C ASN A 415 -14.71 15.64 -6.09
N ILE A 416 -15.17 15.70 -7.35
CA ILE A 416 -16.12 14.74 -7.93
C ILE A 416 -15.45 13.67 -8.81
N SER A 417 -14.17 13.32 -8.56
CA SER A 417 -13.41 12.36 -9.37
C SER A 417 -14.02 10.95 -9.48
N GLY A 418 -15.03 10.64 -8.66
CA GLY A 418 -15.82 9.41 -8.74
C GLY A 418 -16.93 9.42 -9.78
N ASP A 419 -17.47 10.61 -10.08
CA ASP A 419 -18.64 10.80 -10.93
C ASP A 419 -18.24 11.11 -12.39
N LEU A 420 -16.93 11.14 -12.68
CA LEU A 420 -16.37 11.36 -14.01
C LEU A 420 -16.30 10.07 -14.83
N ALA A 421 -16.52 10.17 -16.14
CA ALA A 421 -16.37 9.05 -17.07
C ALA A 421 -14.92 8.51 -17.12
N ASP A 422 -13.96 9.41 -17.32
CA ASP A 422 -12.52 9.18 -17.17
C ASP A 422 -11.89 10.35 -16.39
N PRO A 423 -11.57 10.19 -15.10
CA PRO A 423 -10.92 11.23 -14.30
C PRO A 423 -9.45 11.48 -14.66
N GLN A 424 -8.72 10.50 -15.23
CA GLN A 424 -7.29 10.65 -15.55
C GLN A 424 -7.09 11.64 -16.70
N MET A 425 -7.96 11.59 -17.73
CA MET A 425 -7.95 12.55 -18.83
C MET A 425 -8.72 13.82 -18.50
N ALA A 426 -9.86 13.72 -17.80
CA ALA A 426 -10.74 14.86 -17.54
C ALA A 426 -10.14 15.92 -16.60
N ILE A 427 -9.51 15.51 -15.49
CA ILE A 427 -9.04 16.45 -14.47
C ILE A 427 -7.94 17.37 -15.04
N PRO A 428 -6.87 16.88 -15.70
CA PRO A 428 -5.84 17.76 -16.26
C PRO A 428 -6.37 18.75 -17.31
N LYS A 429 -7.23 18.28 -18.23
CA LYS A 429 -7.77 19.15 -19.29
C LYS A 429 -8.72 20.21 -18.74
N GLY A 430 -9.68 19.82 -17.90
CA GLY A 430 -10.69 20.74 -17.38
C GLY A 430 -10.11 21.76 -16.40
N THR A 431 -9.21 21.36 -15.50
CA THR A 431 -8.61 22.28 -14.52
C THR A 431 -7.64 23.28 -15.16
N LEU A 432 -6.74 22.84 -16.05
CA LEU A 432 -5.79 23.77 -16.68
C LEU A 432 -6.47 24.74 -17.66
N LEU A 433 -7.49 24.28 -18.40
CA LEU A 433 -8.26 25.16 -19.29
C LEU A 433 -9.14 26.14 -18.50
N ALA A 434 -9.71 25.72 -17.35
CA ALA A 434 -10.44 26.63 -16.47
C ALA A 434 -9.54 27.79 -16.01
N ILE A 435 -8.34 27.49 -15.48
CA ILE A 435 -7.36 28.49 -15.00
C ILE A 435 -7.02 29.49 -16.11
N LEU A 436 -6.78 29.01 -17.33
CA LEU A 436 -6.46 29.86 -18.48
C LEU A 436 -7.61 30.80 -18.85
N ILE A 437 -8.83 30.27 -19.01
CA ILE A 437 -10.02 31.07 -19.37
C ILE A 437 -10.30 32.12 -18.28
N THR A 438 -10.29 31.71 -17.01
CA THR A 438 -10.60 32.61 -15.89
C THR A 438 -9.53 33.69 -15.73
N GLY A 439 -8.25 33.36 -15.91
CA GLY A 439 -7.15 34.32 -15.86
C GLY A 439 -7.25 35.38 -16.96
N ILE A 440 -7.60 34.98 -18.19
CA ILE A 440 -7.85 35.90 -19.31
C ILE A 440 -9.03 36.84 -19.00
N VAL A 441 -10.13 36.30 -18.46
CA VAL A 441 -11.30 37.11 -18.06
C VAL A 441 -10.94 38.11 -16.96
N TYR A 442 -10.20 37.71 -15.92
CA TYR A 442 -9.74 38.64 -14.88
C TYR A 442 -8.83 39.75 -15.45
N LEU A 443 -7.90 39.44 -16.35
CA LEU A 443 -7.07 40.46 -17.00
C LEU A 443 -7.91 41.42 -17.86
N GLY A 444 -8.88 40.91 -18.63
CA GLY A 444 -9.78 41.72 -19.43
C GLY A 444 -10.65 42.67 -18.60
N VAL A 445 -11.21 42.18 -17.49
CA VAL A 445 -12.00 42.99 -16.54
C VAL A 445 -11.12 44.04 -15.85
N ALA A 446 -9.87 43.70 -15.48
CA ALA A 446 -8.94 44.65 -14.86
C ALA A 446 -8.63 45.85 -15.78
N VAL A 447 -8.30 45.56 -17.04
CA VAL A 447 -7.97 46.59 -18.04
C VAL A 447 -9.21 47.39 -18.43
N SER A 448 -10.36 46.74 -18.64
CA SER A 448 -11.62 47.41 -18.97
C SER A 448 -12.02 48.41 -17.88
N THR A 449 -12.22 47.95 -16.64
CA THR A 449 -12.68 48.80 -15.52
C THR A 449 -11.75 49.99 -15.25
N GLY A 450 -10.43 49.79 -15.29
CA GLY A 450 -9.46 50.88 -15.14
C GLY A 450 -9.40 51.85 -16.33
N SER A 451 -9.91 51.48 -17.50
CA SER A 451 -9.91 52.33 -18.70
C SER A 451 -11.18 53.17 -18.89
N CYS A 452 -12.25 52.88 -18.14
CA CYS A 452 -13.55 53.53 -18.29
C CYS A 452 -14.11 54.18 -17.00
N ILE A 453 -13.60 53.82 -15.83
CA ILE A 453 -14.08 54.32 -14.53
C ILE A 453 -13.01 55.21 -13.88
N LEU A 454 -13.41 56.35 -13.33
CA LEU A 454 -12.53 57.22 -12.52
C LEU A 454 -12.34 56.69 -11.10
N ARG A 455 -11.23 57.06 -10.45
CA ARG A 455 -10.90 56.65 -9.08
C ARG A 455 -11.92 57.10 -8.03
N ASP A 456 -12.34 58.35 -8.13
CA ASP A 456 -13.33 58.99 -7.26
C ASP A 456 -14.35 59.75 -8.12
N ALA A 457 -15.63 59.73 -7.74
CA ALA A 457 -16.70 60.50 -8.35
C ALA A 457 -17.77 60.87 -7.30
N SER A 458 -18.26 62.10 -7.34
CA SER A 458 -19.27 62.58 -6.38
C SER A 458 -20.67 62.01 -6.65
N GLY A 459 -20.99 61.80 -7.93
CA GLY A 459 -22.35 61.48 -8.40
C GLY A 459 -23.27 62.71 -8.52
N ASN A 460 -22.75 63.91 -8.28
CA ASN A 460 -23.52 65.16 -8.32
C ASN A 460 -23.45 65.81 -9.72
N VAL A 461 -24.60 66.07 -10.35
CA VAL A 461 -24.70 66.70 -11.68
C VAL A 461 -24.26 68.17 -11.66
N ASN A 462 -24.29 68.80 -10.47
CA ASN A 462 -23.91 70.22 -10.32
C ASN A 462 -22.38 70.46 -10.33
N ASP A 463 -21.55 69.41 -10.31
CA ASP A 463 -20.07 69.52 -10.31
C ASP A 463 -19.50 69.71 -11.74
N THR A 464 -20.21 70.49 -12.56
CA THR A 464 -19.92 70.73 -13.98
C THR A 464 -19.16 72.04 -14.20
N ILE A 465 -18.12 72.00 -15.02
CA ILE A 465 -17.21 73.14 -15.24
C ILE A 465 -17.78 74.09 -16.29
N SER A 466 -17.94 75.37 -15.94
CA SER A 466 -18.19 76.43 -16.91
C SER A 466 -17.03 76.53 -17.92
N SER A 467 -17.35 76.71 -19.21
CA SER A 467 -16.39 76.65 -20.32
C SER A 467 -15.22 77.65 -20.23
N GLN A 468 -15.30 78.65 -19.36
CA GLN A 468 -14.23 79.62 -19.10
C GLN A 468 -13.10 79.10 -18.17
N PHE A 469 -13.28 77.95 -17.48
CA PHE A 469 -12.33 77.49 -16.45
C PHE A 469 -11.46 76.27 -16.84
N MET A 470 -11.51 75.81 -18.10
CA MET A 470 -10.73 74.64 -18.56
C MET A 470 -9.19 74.81 -18.51
N ALA A 471 -8.66 76.01 -18.26
CA ALA A 471 -7.22 76.28 -18.32
C ALA A 471 -6.39 75.69 -17.16
N ASN A 472 -6.99 75.42 -16.00
CA ASN A 472 -6.28 75.09 -14.76
C ASN A 472 -6.54 73.66 -14.20
N CYS A 473 -7.10 72.74 -14.99
CA CYS A 473 -7.32 71.36 -14.55
C CYS A 473 -6.40 70.34 -15.24
N SER A 474 -5.75 69.48 -14.45
CA SER A 474 -4.86 68.41 -14.90
C SER A 474 -5.52 67.02 -15.03
N THR A 475 -6.72 66.85 -14.49
CA THR A 475 -7.40 65.56 -14.27
C THR A 475 -8.16 65.10 -15.53
N ALA A 476 -8.25 63.80 -15.80
CA ALA A 476 -8.93 63.26 -16.99
C ALA A 476 -10.44 63.59 -17.02
N ALA A 477 -11.08 63.73 -15.85
CA ALA A 477 -12.48 64.13 -15.70
C ALA A 477 -12.83 65.45 -16.42
N CYS A 478 -11.90 66.43 -16.37
CA CYS A 478 -12.11 67.76 -16.94
C CYS A 478 -12.22 67.76 -18.47
N LYS A 479 -11.70 66.72 -19.16
CA LYS A 479 -11.93 66.53 -20.61
C LYS A 479 -13.38 66.17 -20.95
N PHE A 480 -14.17 65.76 -19.95
CA PHE A 480 -15.59 65.44 -20.08
C PHE A 480 -16.49 66.48 -19.39
N GLY A 481 -15.93 67.61 -18.92
CA GLY A 481 -16.70 68.74 -18.36
C GLY A 481 -17.00 68.67 -16.87
N TYR A 482 -16.40 67.73 -16.12
CA TYR A 482 -16.58 67.57 -14.66
C TYR A 482 -15.28 67.82 -13.90
N ASP A 483 -15.36 68.43 -12.72
CA ASP A 483 -14.23 68.48 -11.79
C ASP A 483 -14.58 67.77 -10.47
N PHE A 484 -13.79 66.76 -10.13
CA PHE A 484 -13.89 65.99 -8.88
C PHE A 484 -12.67 66.21 -7.97
N SER A 485 -11.85 67.25 -8.23
CA SER A 485 -10.59 67.52 -7.51
C SER A 485 -10.77 67.77 -6.01
N THR A 486 -11.85 68.45 -5.60
CA THR A 486 -12.27 68.63 -4.21
C THR A 486 -12.52 67.30 -3.50
N CYS A 487 -13.19 66.38 -4.21
CA CYS A 487 -13.62 65.05 -3.76
C CYS A 487 -12.45 64.07 -3.49
N LYS A 488 -11.21 64.46 -3.81
CA LYS A 488 -10.00 63.67 -3.56
C LYS A 488 -9.41 63.87 -2.15
N ASN A 489 -9.72 65.00 -1.51
CA ASN A 489 -9.14 65.38 -0.21
C ASN A 489 -10.15 65.28 0.94
N GLU A 490 -11.45 65.42 0.67
CA GLU A 490 -12.52 65.21 1.64
C GLU A 490 -13.15 63.81 1.44
N ASP A 491 -13.59 63.18 2.53
CA ASP A 491 -14.24 61.86 2.49
C ASP A 491 -15.69 61.87 1.95
N THR A 492 -16.05 62.91 1.19
CA THR A 492 -17.41 63.20 0.69
C THR A 492 -17.80 62.41 -0.56
N CYS A 493 -16.84 61.90 -1.33
CA CYS A 493 -17.11 61.07 -2.50
C CYS A 493 -17.82 59.75 -2.15
N ARG A 494 -18.76 59.32 -2.99
CA ARG A 494 -19.52 58.05 -2.83
C ARG A 494 -19.31 57.05 -3.96
N TYR A 495 -18.97 57.51 -5.17
CA TYR A 495 -18.81 56.68 -6.36
C TYR A 495 -17.35 56.64 -6.84
N GLY A 496 -17.07 55.79 -7.83
CA GLY A 496 -15.73 55.57 -8.38
C GLY A 496 -15.02 54.35 -7.78
N LEU A 497 -13.92 53.93 -8.42
CA LEU A 497 -13.23 52.66 -8.17
C LEU A 497 -12.85 52.42 -6.69
N HIS A 498 -12.55 53.46 -5.90
CA HIS A 498 -12.13 53.28 -4.51
C HIS A 498 -13.28 53.03 -3.52
N ARG A 499 -14.51 53.44 -3.85
CA ARG A 499 -15.59 53.60 -2.85
C ARG A 499 -16.86 52.81 -3.19
N ASP A 500 -17.17 52.65 -4.47
CA ASP A 500 -18.35 51.92 -4.93
C ASP A 500 -17.98 50.50 -5.36
N PHE A 501 -18.30 49.52 -4.51
CA PHE A 501 -18.10 48.10 -4.80
C PHE A 501 -19.10 47.55 -5.84
N GLN A 502 -20.22 48.24 -6.09
CA GLN A 502 -21.21 47.89 -7.10
C GLN A 502 -21.02 48.64 -8.43
N VAL A 503 -19.93 49.38 -8.64
CA VAL A 503 -19.68 50.16 -9.87
C VAL A 503 -19.73 49.33 -11.16
N MET A 504 -19.46 48.01 -11.07
CA MET A 504 -19.63 47.06 -12.19
C MET A 504 -21.10 46.92 -12.65
N SER A 505 -22.07 47.18 -11.76
CA SER A 505 -23.49 47.23 -12.09
C SER A 505 -23.89 48.54 -12.79
N LEU A 506 -23.26 49.66 -12.44
CA LEU A 506 -23.50 50.98 -13.05
C LEU A 506 -22.97 51.06 -14.49
N VAL A 507 -21.85 50.37 -14.78
CA VAL A 507 -21.25 50.30 -16.13
C VAL A 507 -21.98 49.30 -17.04
N SER A 508 -22.85 48.44 -16.49
CA SER A 508 -23.65 47.50 -17.27
C SER A 508 -24.87 48.16 -17.91
N GLY A 509 -25.15 47.83 -19.18
CA GLY A 509 -26.37 48.25 -19.87
C GLY A 509 -27.68 47.76 -19.22
N PHE A 510 -27.62 46.81 -18.28
CA PHE A 510 -28.74 46.49 -17.39
C PHE A 510 -28.23 46.01 -16.03
N GLY A 511 -28.12 46.94 -15.06
CA GLY A 511 -27.62 46.67 -13.70
C GLY A 511 -28.22 45.43 -13.00
N PRO A 512 -29.55 45.19 -13.06
CA PRO A 512 -30.17 44.00 -12.45
C PRO A 512 -29.73 42.65 -13.02
N ILE A 513 -29.11 42.60 -14.21
CA ILE A 513 -28.48 41.35 -14.68
C ILE A 513 -27.22 41.05 -13.87
N ILE A 514 -26.45 42.09 -13.51
CA ILE A 514 -25.18 41.95 -12.80
C ILE A 514 -25.40 41.36 -11.41
N THR A 515 -26.39 41.88 -10.69
CA THR A 515 -26.77 41.41 -9.35
C THR A 515 -27.31 39.98 -9.39
N ALA A 516 -28.10 39.62 -10.41
CA ALA A 516 -28.54 38.23 -10.62
C ALA A 516 -27.37 37.25 -10.85
N GLY A 517 -26.32 37.66 -11.57
CA GLY A 517 -25.09 36.86 -11.70
C GLY A 517 -24.24 36.82 -10.44
N ILE A 518 -24.21 37.89 -9.62
CA ILE A 518 -23.57 37.83 -8.30
C ILE A 518 -24.28 36.81 -7.42
N PHE A 519 -25.62 36.84 -7.34
CA PHE A 519 -26.41 35.85 -6.61
C PHE A 519 -26.14 34.42 -7.13
N SER A 520 -26.04 34.23 -8.45
CA SER A 520 -25.64 32.96 -9.07
C SER A 520 -24.26 32.48 -8.60
N ALA A 521 -23.22 33.30 -8.77
CA ALA A 521 -21.83 32.97 -8.43
C ALA A 521 -21.64 32.65 -6.95
N THR A 522 -22.21 33.48 -6.08
CA THR A 522 -22.09 33.36 -4.62
C THR A 522 -22.80 32.12 -4.10
N LEU A 523 -24.08 31.93 -4.43
CA LEU A 523 -24.87 30.80 -3.94
C LEU A 523 -24.38 29.46 -4.51
N SER A 524 -23.97 29.41 -5.78
CA SER A 524 -23.41 28.17 -6.36
C SER A 524 -22.07 27.78 -5.75
N SER A 525 -21.17 28.73 -5.54
CA SER A 525 -19.86 28.50 -4.91
C SER A 525 -19.99 28.11 -3.43
N ALA A 526 -20.92 28.74 -2.69
CA ALA A 526 -21.27 28.39 -1.33
C ALA A 526 -21.78 26.95 -1.24
N LEU A 527 -22.76 26.58 -2.07
CA LEU A 527 -23.38 25.25 -2.08
C LEU A 527 -22.38 24.16 -2.48
N ALA A 528 -21.57 24.38 -3.51
CA ALA A 528 -20.52 23.45 -3.93
C ALA A 528 -19.47 23.20 -2.82
N SER A 529 -19.11 24.24 -2.07
CA SER A 529 -18.18 24.15 -0.93
C SER A 529 -18.80 23.43 0.27
N LEU A 530 -20.08 23.72 0.56
CA LEU A 530 -20.89 23.12 1.63
C LEU A 530 -21.12 21.61 1.42
N VAL A 531 -21.24 21.16 0.17
CA VAL A 531 -21.31 19.72 -0.17
C VAL A 531 -19.92 19.07 -0.19
N SER A 532 -18.86 19.80 -0.53
CA SER A 532 -17.50 19.27 -0.62
C SER A 532 -16.87 18.96 0.74
N ALA A 533 -16.93 19.89 1.70
CA ALA A 533 -16.27 19.73 3.00
C ALA A 533 -16.72 18.47 3.78
N PRO A 534 -18.03 18.16 3.91
CA PRO A 534 -18.52 16.95 4.57
C PRO A 534 -18.09 15.66 3.89
N LYS A 535 -18.07 15.63 2.54
CA LYS A 535 -17.67 14.43 1.77
C LYS A 535 -16.19 14.10 2.00
N VAL A 536 -15.32 15.11 1.94
CA VAL A 536 -13.88 14.96 2.25
C VAL A 536 -13.67 14.50 3.68
N PHE A 537 -14.37 15.13 4.65
CA PHE A 537 -14.23 14.80 6.06
C PHE A 537 -14.74 13.39 6.39
N GLN A 538 -15.84 12.95 5.79
CA GLN A 538 -16.37 11.60 5.95
C GLN A 538 -15.40 10.55 5.37
N ALA A 539 -14.80 10.80 4.20
CA ALA A 539 -13.80 9.92 3.61
C ALA A 539 -12.57 9.77 4.52
N LEU A 540 -12.03 10.88 5.02
CA LEU A 540 -10.95 10.90 6.01
C LEU A 540 -11.28 10.09 7.27
N CYS A 541 -12.52 10.21 7.78
CA CYS A 541 -12.94 9.50 8.98
C CYS A 541 -13.15 8.00 8.75
N LYS A 542 -13.57 7.58 7.54
CA LYS A 542 -13.71 6.17 7.16
C LYS A 542 -12.38 5.40 7.19
N ASP A 543 -11.25 6.08 6.97
CA ASP A 543 -9.91 5.49 7.04
C ASP A 543 -9.36 5.36 8.48
N ASN A 544 -10.09 5.84 9.51
CA ASN A 544 -9.75 5.73 10.94
C ASN A 544 -8.34 6.27 11.34
N ILE A 545 -7.75 7.15 10.53
CA ILE A 545 -6.43 7.78 10.80
C ILE A 545 -6.46 8.49 12.17
N TYR A 546 -7.46 9.35 12.38
CA TYR A 546 -7.73 10.05 13.63
C TYR A 546 -8.90 9.36 14.36
N PRO A 547 -8.67 8.68 15.51
CA PRO A 547 -9.67 7.79 16.10
C PRO A 547 -10.84 8.56 16.73
N GLY A 548 -10.58 9.74 17.29
CA GLY A 548 -11.63 10.60 17.85
C GLY A 548 -12.62 11.15 16.82
N LEU A 549 -12.29 11.08 15.52
CA LEU A 549 -13.17 11.55 14.44
C LEU A 549 -14.06 10.44 13.85
N GLN A 550 -13.92 9.19 14.30
CA GLN A 550 -14.69 8.04 13.79
C GLN A 550 -16.22 8.26 13.86
N MET A 551 -16.71 9.09 14.79
CA MET A 551 -18.12 9.49 14.89
C MET A 551 -18.68 10.09 13.58
N PHE A 552 -17.85 10.74 12.77
CA PHE A 552 -18.21 11.40 11.51
C PHE A 552 -18.09 10.48 10.27
N ALA A 553 -17.54 9.27 10.42
CA ALA A 553 -17.43 8.30 9.31
C ALA A 553 -18.79 7.72 8.87
N LYS A 554 -19.78 7.70 9.77
CA LYS A 554 -21.10 7.11 9.53
C LYS A 554 -21.92 7.95 8.55
N GLY A 555 -22.22 7.37 7.38
CA GLY A 555 -23.22 7.88 6.45
C GLY A 555 -24.64 7.55 6.89
N TYR A 556 -25.61 8.30 6.37
CA TYR A 556 -27.03 8.16 6.62
C TYR A 556 -27.82 8.15 5.29
N GLY A 557 -29.00 7.55 5.28
CA GLY A 557 -29.82 7.41 4.07
C GLY A 557 -29.23 6.48 3.00
N LYS A 558 -29.95 6.31 1.89
CA LYS A 558 -29.57 5.40 0.79
C LYS A 558 -28.25 5.79 0.12
N ASN A 559 -27.93 7.09 0.12
CA ASN A 559 -26.76 7.67 -0.53
C ASN A 559 -25.50 7.73 0.38
N ASN A 560 -25.55 7.19 1.60
CA ASN A 560 -24.46 7.26 2.60
C ASN A 560 -24.04 8.70 2.97
N GLU A 561 -24.97 9.64 3.03
CA GLU A 561 -24.68 11.08 3.17
C GLU A 561 -24.19 11.47 4.58
N PRO A 562 -23.22 12.40 4.69
CA PRO A 562 -22.53 12.72 5.94
C PRO A 562 -23.28 13.80 6.76
N LEU A 563 -24.49 13.51 7.25
CA LEU A 563 -25.29 14.47 8.04
C LEU A 563 -24.53 15.13 9.20
N ARG A 564 -23.70 14.37 9.94
CA ARG A 564 -22.83 14.91 11.00
C ARG A 564 -21.74 15.85 10.48
N GLY A 565 -21.24 15.61 9.27
CA GLY A 565 -20.28 16.47 8.59
C GLY A 565 -20.91 17.76 8.07
N TYR A 566 -22.15 17.70 7.57
CA TYR A 566 -22.94 18.89 7.21
C TYR A 566 -23.17 19.79 8.44
N ILE A 567 -23.59 19.23 9.57
CA ILE A 567 -23.79 19.99 10.83
C ILE A 567 -22.48 20.63 11.32
N LEU A 568 -21.36 19.90 11.26
CA LEU A 568 -20.04 20.46 11.62
C LEU A 568 -19.62 21.60 10.68
N THR A 569 -19.83 21.43 9.37
CA THR A 569 -19.51 22.44 8.35
C THR A 569 -20.36 23.70 8.52
N PHE A 570 -21.67 23.53 8.78
CA PHE A 570 -22.60 24.60 9.12
C PHE A 570 -22.16 25.36 10.38
N GLY A 571 -21.82 24.65 11.47
CA GLY A 571 -21.38 25.28 12.72
C GLY A 571 -20.09 26.11 12.56
N ILE A 572 -19.12 25.60 11.80
CA ILE A 572 -17.90 26.34 11.45
C ILE A 572 -18.24 27.58 10.62
N ALA A 573 -19.00 27.42 9.54
CA ALA A 573 -19.33 28.50 8.64
C ALA A 573 -20.17 29.60 9.31
N LEU A 574 -21.14 29.22 10.15
CA LEU A 574 -21.94 30.17 10.94
C LEU A 574 -21.08 30.99 11.90
N ALA A 575 -20.10 30.38 12.57
CA ALA A 575 -19.17 31.11 13.44
C ALA A 575 -18.36 32.16 12.66
N PHE A 576 -17.97 31.88 11.42
CA PHE A 576 -17.29 32.86 10.55
C PHE A 576 -18.24 33.93 9.98
N ILE A 577 -19.51 33.60 9.68
CA ILE A 577 -20.53 34.59 9.30
C ILE A 577 -20.76 35.60 10.43
N LEU A 578 -20.84 35.13 11.69
CA LEU A 578 -21.03 36.00 12.86
C LEU A 578 -19.86 36.96 13.11
N ILE A 579 -18.62 36.59 12.73
CA ILE A 579 -17.47 37.49 12.80
C ILE A 579 -17.65 38.69 11.84
N GLY A 580 -18.22 38.46 10.65
CA GLY A 580 -18.64 39.54 9.73
C GLY A 580 -17.52 40.20 8.92
N MET A 581 -16.30 39.66 8.94
CA MET A 581 -15.16 40.16 8.15
C MET A 581 -14.59 39.08 7.22
N ALA A 582 -14.61 39.34 5.91
CA ALA A 582 -14.14 38.39 4.89
C ALA A 582 -12.59 38.32 4.76
N SER A 583 -11.88 39.40 5.08
CA SER A 583 -10.48 39.63 4.66
C SER A 583 -9.46 38.68 5.30
N LEU A 584 -9.74 38.11 6.48
CA LEU A 584 -8.76 37.39 7.28
C LEU A 584 -8.55 35.91 6.86
N ILE A 585 -9.33 35.42 5.88
CA ILE A 585 -9.56 33.99 5.62
C ILE A 585 -8.68 33.42 4.48
N ALA A 586 -8.25 34.27 3.54
CA ALA A 586 -7.61 33.87 2.29
C ALA A 586 -6.36 32.96 2.42
N CYS A 587 -5.57 33.15 3.48
CA CYS A 587 -4.28 32.47 3.66
C CYS A 587 -4.37 30.94 3.87
N LEU A 588 -5.52 30.43 4.34
CA LEU A 588 -5.63 29.04 4.81
C LEU A 588 -5.56 27.98 3.70
N LEU A 589 -5.95 28.32 2.47
CA LEU A 589 -6.08 27.35 1.35
C LEU A 589 -4.73 26.95 0.71
N ILE A 590 -3.68 27.74 0.88
CA ILE A 590 -2.48 27.71 0.03
C ILE A 590 -1.45 26.63 0.45
N ASN A 591 -1.29 26.44 1.75
CA ASN A 591 0.00 26.05 2.34
C ASN A 591 0.42 24.57 2.14
N ARG A 592 -0.47 23.65 1.70
CA ARG A 592 -0.27 22.21 2.04
C ARG A 592 -0.22 21.17 0.93
N CYS A 593 -0.59 21.46 -0.31
CA CYS A 593 -0.47 20.46 -1.38
C CYS A 593 0.97 20.27 -1.88
N PHE A 594 1.79 21.33 -1.91
CA PHE A 594 3.07 21.34 -2.62
C PHE A 594 4.22 20.60 -1.91
N HIS A 595 4.40 20.85 -0.61
CA HIS A 595 5.54 20.28 0.14
C HIS A 595 5.51 18.74 0.15
N ALA A 596 4.30 18.14 0.14
CA ALA A 596 4.10 16.70 0.07
C ALA A 596 4.60 16.11 -1.27
N VAL A 597 4.33 16.78 -2.40
CA VAL A 597 4.78 16.33 -3.73
C VAL A 597 6.32 16.35 -3.85
N PHE A 598 6.99 17.32 -3.21
CA PHE A 598 8.46 17.36 -3.18
C PHE A 598 9.06 16.24 -2.32
N VAL A 599 8.59 16.06 -1.09
CA VAL A 599 9.13 15.04 -0.17
C VAL A 599 8.96 13.62 -0.73
N LEU A 600 7.89 13.34 -1.46
CA LEU A 600 7.60 12.01 -1.98
C LEU A 600 8.61 11.49 -3.02
N ASN A 601 9.03 12.35 -3.95
CA ASN A 601 9.84 11.94 -5.10
C ASN A 601 11.18 11.32 -4.71
N ARG A 602 11.74 11.67 -3.53
CA ARG A 602 13.02 11.12 -3.07
C ARG A 602 12.96 9.70 -2.51
N LYS A 603 11.78 9.12 -2.20
CA LYS A 603 11.71 7.83 -1.46
C LYS A 603 10.58 6.85 -1.81
N ASN A 604 9.57 7.18 -2.63
CA ASN A 604 8.38 6.32 -2.80
C ASN A 604 8.35 5.48 -4.10
N PRO A 605 8.48 4.14 -4.07
CA PRO A 605 8.52 3.27 -5.27
C PRO A 605 7.26 3.25 -6.15
N ARG A 606 6.16 3.87 -5.70
CA ARG A 606 4.87 3.90 -6.38
C ARG A 606 4.67 5.10 -7.31
N TRP A 607 5.39 6.20 -7.06
CA TRP A 607 5.14 7.46 -7.76
C TRP A 607 5.59 7.37 -9.22
N ARG A 608 4.62 7.31 -10.14
CA ARG A 608 4.82 7.20 -11.60
C ARG A 608 3.76 8.03 -12.34
N PRO A 609 3.79 9.37 -12.23
CA PRO A 609 2.83 10.24 -12.91
C PRO A 609 2.99 10.14 -14.43
N SER A 610 1.90 9.88 -15.14
CA SER A 610 1.89 9.78 -16.62
C SER A 610 1.81 11.14 -17.33
N PHE A 611 1.65 12.24 -16.57
CA PHE A 611 1.38 13.56 -17.11
C PHE A 611 2.62 14.26 -17.68
N LYS A 612 2.67 14.43 -19.01
CA LYS A 612 3.82 14.93 -19.78
C LYS A 612 4.42 16.27 -19.32
N TYR A 613 3.62 17.19 -18.76
CA TYR A 613 4.08 18.52 -18.34
C TYR A 613 4.42 18.61 -16.84
N TYR A 614 4.51 17.48 -16.13
CA TYR A 614 4.92 17.45 -14.73
C TYR A 614 6.45 17.51 -14.58
N ASN A 615 6.93 18.35 -13.66
CA ASN A 615 8.32 18.38 -13.22
C ASN A 615 8.39 18.65 -11.71
N MET A 616 9.13 17.81 -10.97
CA MET A 616 9.33 17.94 -9.52
C MET A 616 9.87 19.32 -9.11
N TRP A 617 10.78 19.91 -9.90
CA TRP A 617 11.39 21.20 -9.58
C TRP A 617 10.40 22.36 -9.68
N VAL A 618 9.45 22.27 -10.61
CA VAL A 618 8.35 23.25 -10.75
C VAL A 618 7.40 23.13 -9.55
N SER A 619 7.09 21.92 -9.09
CA SER A 619 6.32 21.71 -7.84
C SER A 619 7.05 22.23 -6.59
N LEU A 620 8.39 22.12 -6.52
CA LEU A 620 9.19 22.69 -5.43
C LEU A 620 9.17 24.23 -5.47
N ALA A 621 9.36 24.84 -6.64
CA ALA A 621 9.28 26.29 -6.80
C ALA A 621 7.90 26.83 -6.36
N GLY A 622 6.82 26.13 -6.75
CA GLY A 622 5.47 26.39 -6.25
C GLY A 622 5.35 26.26 -4.72
N ALA A 623 5.98 25.25 -4.11
CA ALA A 623 5.99 25.09 -2.65
C ALA A 623 6.63 26.28 -1.92
N ILE A 624 7.77 26.75 -2.43
CA ILE A 624 8.53 27.87 -1.83
C ILE A 624 7.76 29.19 -2.04
N LEU A 625 7.26 29.44 -3.25
CA LEU A 625 6.45 30.62 -3.58
C LEU A 625 5.20 30.72 -2.70
N CYS A 626 4.43 29.64 -2.59
CA CYS A 626 3.22 29.56 -1.78
C CYS A 626 3.48 29.74 -0.27
N CYS A 627 4.59 29.19 0.24
CA CYS A 627 5.00 29.39 1.63
C CYS A 627 5.39 30.85 1.88
N GLY A 628 6.22 31.43 1.00
CA GLY A 628 6.66 32.84 1.09
C GLY A 628 5.50 33.82 1.05
N VAL A 629 4.60 33.68 0.07
CA VAL A 629 3.38 34.50 -0.06
C VAL A 629 2.54 34.45 1.21
N MET A 630 2.30 33.26 1.78
CA MET A 630 1.53 33.12 3.02
C MET A 630 2.21 33.82 4.22
N PHE A 631 3.54 33.70 4.36
CA PHE A 631 4.29 34.40 5.41
C PHE A 631 4.29 35.93 5.25
N VAL A 632 4.32 36.43 4.01
CA VAL A 632 4.28 37.87 3.72
C VAL A 632 2.90 38.48 4.02
N ILE A 633 1.80 37.74 3.79
CA ILE A 633 0.45 38.24 4.10
C ILE A 633 0.20 38.24 5.63
N ASN A 634 0.47 37.13 6.32
CA ASN A 634 0.33 37.06 7.78
C ASN A 634 1.25 36.01 8.39
N TRP A 635 2.41 36.44 8.88
CA TRP A 635 3.43 35.55 9.45
C TRP A 635 2.95 34.75 10.67
N ALA A 636 2.04 35.29 11.47
CA ALA A 636 1.53 34.62 12.68
C ALA A 636 0.56 33.49 12.33
N ALA A 637 -0.38 33.73 11.40
CA ALA A 637 -1.25 32.69 10.86
C ALA A 637 -0.48 31.65 10.03
N ALA A 638 0.53 32.08 9.27
CA ALA A 638 1.47 31.22 8.56
C ALA A 638 2.22 30.27 9.51
N LEU A 639 2.73 30.79 10.63
CA LEU A 639 3.41 29.99 11.65
C LEU A 639 2.45 29.01 12.35
N LEU A 640 1.30 29.50 12.80
CA LEU A 640 0.29 28.69 13.50
C LEU A 640 -0.20 27.51 12.63
N THR A 641 -0.58 27.78 11.38
CA THR A 641 -0.98 26.72 10.44
C THR A 641 0.16 25.72 10.22
N ASN A 642 1.40 26.20 10.03
CA ASN A 642 2.57 25.33 9.84
C ASN A 642 2.83 24.40 11.03
N VAL A 643 2.69 24.90 12.27
CA VAL A 643 2.81 24.10 13.51
C VAL A 643 1.70 23.06 13.60
N ILE A 644 0.44 23.43 13.36
CA ILE A 644 -0.71 22.52 13.42
C ILE A 644 -0.49 21.31 12.49
N VAL A 645 -0.08 21.53 11.23
CA VAL A 645 0.10 20.40 10.31
C VAL A 645 1.35 19.58 10.62
N MET A 646 2.41 20.19 11.16
CA MET A 646 3.59 19.44 11.60
C MET A 646 3.20 18.48 12.74
N ALA A 647 2.38 18.93 13.69
CA ALA A 647 1.82 18.08 14.74
C ALA A 647 0.93 16.96 14.18
N LEU A 648 0.06 17.24 13.21
CA LEU A 648 -0.77 16.22 12.54
C LEU A 648 0.08 15.17 11.80
N TYR A 649 1.12 15.61 11.08
CA TYR A 649 2.04 14.73 10.36
C TYR A 649 2.81 13.81 11.32
N ILE A 650 3.39 14.37 12.39
CA ILE A 650 4.11 13.62 13.44
C ILE A 650 3.16 12.62 14.13
N TYR A 651 1.92 13.03 14.45
CA TYR A 651 0.93 12.14 15.06
C TYR A 651 0.66 10.89 14.19
N VAL A 652 0.42 11.06 12.89
CA VAL A 652 0.14 9.93 11.98
C VAL A 652 1.40 9.07 11.77
N SER A 653 2.58 9.70 11.64
CA SER A 653 3.84 8.99 11.42
C SER A 653 4.32 8.19 12.65
N HIS A 654 4.05 8.68 13.86
CA HIS A 654 4.27 7.93 15.10
C HIS A 654 3.27 6.79 15.29
N LYS A 655 1.98 7.03 14.98
CA LYS A 655 0.91 6.05 15.22
C LYS A 655 0.90 4.89 14.20
N LYS A 656 1.33 5.12 12.96
CA LYS A 656 1.40 4.14 11.86
C LYS A 656 0.14 3.25 11.74
N PRO A 657 -1.06 3.83 11.55
CA PRO A 657 -2.29 3.05 11.50
C PRO A 657 -2.28 2.06 10.32
N ASP A 658 -2.67 0.80 10.58
CA ASP A 658 -2.70 -0.32 9.62
C ASP A 658 -3.83 -0.20 8.58
N VAL A 659 -3.84 0.89 7.82
CA VAL A 659 -4.82 1.14 6.76
C VAL A 659 -4.31 0.56 5.45
N ASN A 660 -5.05 -0.42 4.91
CA ASN A 660 -4.67 -1.17 3.71
C ASN A 660 -4.86 -0.39 2.40
N TRP A 661 -4.14 0.72 2.23
CA TRP A 661 -3.95 1.45 0.97
C TRP A 661 -3.12 0.64 -0.08
N GLY A 662 -3.08 -0.69 0.05
CA GLY A 662 -2.13 -1.60 -0.58
C GLY A 662 -0.70 -1.06 -0.50
N SER A 663 -0.20 -0.75 0.70
CA SER A 663 0.56 0.49 0.94
C SER A 663 1.89 0.64 0.20
N SER A 664 2.30 1.88 -0.05
CA SER A 664 3.66 2.23 -0.51
C SER A 664 4.71 1.94 0.56
N THR A 665 4.34 2.00 1.85
CA THR A 665 5.21 1.65 2.98
C THR A 665 5.57 0.17 3.00
N GLN A 666 4.65 -0.74 2.67
CA GLN A 666 4.94 -2.18 2.54
C GLN A 666 5.98 -2.44 1.44
N ALA A 667 5.80 -1.84 0.27
CA ALA A 667 6.76 -1.92 -0.84
C ALA A 667 8.13 -1.33 -0.48
N LEU A 668 8.17 -0.21 0.25
CA LEU A 668 9.41 0.38 0.76
C LEU A 668 10.09 -0.52 1.80
N THR A 669 9.34 -1.12 2.74
CA THR A 669 9.92 -2.06 3.72
C THR A 669 10.45 -3.34 3.07
N TYR A 670 9.80 -3.85 2.02
CA TYR A 670 10.32 -4.96 1.24
C TYR A 670 11.63 -4.60 0.54
N HIS A 671 11.69 -3.44 -0.13
CA HIS A 671 12.91 -2.96 -0.78
C HIS A 671 14.05 -2.74 0.23
N GLN A 672 13.76 -2.11 1.38
CA GLN A 672 14.72 -1.96 2.48
C GLN A 672 15.22 -3.31 3.01
N ALA A 673 14.33 -4.27 3.28
CA ALA A 673 14.71 -5.61 3.73
C ALA A 673 15.59 -6.34 2.70
N LEU A 674 15.26 -6.23 1.41
CA LEU A 674 16.07 -6.79 0.32
C LEU A 674 17.47 -6.14 0.28
N THR A 675 17.56 -4.81 0.24
CA THR A 675 18.83 -4.08 0.22
C THR A 675 19.70 -4.37 1.44
N HIS A 676 19.11 -4.43 2.65
CA HIS A 676 19.84 -4.79 3.86
C HIS A 676 20.30 -6.25 3.87
N THR A 677 19.53 -7.19 3.31
CA THR A 677 19.94 -8.60 3.20
C THR A 677 21.04 -8.79 2.16
N LEU A 678 20.98 -8.07 1.03
CA LEU A 678 22.04 -8.05 0.02
C LEU A 678 23.34 -7.46 0.59
N HIS A 679 23.27 -6.33 1.30
CA HIS A 679 24.44 -5.75 1.97
C HIS A 679 25.02 -6.70 3.03
N LEU A 680 24.18 -7.43 3.77
CA LEU A 680 24.65 -8.42 4.74
C LEU A 680 25.44 -9.56 4.07
N SER A 681 25.06 -9.96 2.86
CA SER A 681 25.79 -11.00 2.09
C SER A 681 27.22 -10.60 1.72
N GLY A 682 27.51 -9.30 1.59
CA GLY A 682 28.86 -8.77 1.36
C GLY A 682 29.74 -8.64 2.61
N VAL A 683 29.27 -9.07 3.79
CA VAL A 683 30.05 -9.06 5.04
C VAL A 683 30.73 -10.42 5.25
N GLU A 684 31.98 -10.38 5.69
CA GLU A 684 32.78 -11.56 6.02
C GLU A 684 32.34 -12.24 7.34
N ASP A 685 32.50 -13.55 7.41
CA ASP A 685 32.16 -14.34 8.60
C ASP A 685 33.26 -14.20 9.66
N HIS A 686 32.94 -13.50 10.76
CA HIS A 686 33.86 -13.32 11.88
C HIS A 686 33.24 -13.85 13.18
N VAL A 687 34.03 -14.51 14.04
CA VAL A 687 33.54 -15.19 15.27
C VAL A 687 32.68 -14.29 16.16
N LYS A 688 33.05 -13.02 16.35
CA LYS A 688 32.25 -12.02 17.10
C LYS A 688 30.85 -11.77 16.53
N ASN A 689 30.67 -11.98 15.23
CA ASN A 689 29.41 -11.77 14.53
C ASN A 689 28.52 -13.03 14.56
N PHE A 690 29.05 -14.17 15.02
CA PHE A 690 28.27 -15.40 15.17
C PHE A 690 27.06 -15.18 16.09
N ARG A 691 25.89 -15.65 15.66
CA ARG A 691 24.66 -15.70 16.45
C ARG A 691 24.04 -17.08 16.24
N PRO A 692 23.40 -17.69 17.26
CA PRO A 692 22.60 -18.89 17.04
C PRO A 692 21.42 -18.53 16.12
N GLN A 693 21.40 -19.12 14.94
CA GLN A 693 20.33 -18.99 13.94
C GLN A 693 19.59 -20.32 13.92
N CYS A 694 18.45 -20.40 14.62
CA CYS A 694 17.82 -21.68 14.96
C CYS A 694 16.74 -22.08 13.96
N LEU A 695 16.89 -23.24 13.35
CA LEU A 695 15.80 -24.01 12.74
C LEU A 695 15.20 -24.91 13.82
N VAL A 696 13.95 -24.67 14.21
CA VAL A 696 13.27 -25.36 15.32
C VAL A 696 12.20 -26.27 14.75
N MET A 697 12.31 -27.57 15.00
CA MET A 697 11.34 -28.57 14.52
C MET A 697 10.13 -28.65 15.46
N THR A 698 9.35 -27.56 15.46
CA THR A 698 8.12 -27.44 16.26
C THR A 698 6.99 -28.31 15.73
N GLY A 699 6.98 -28.64 14.45
CA GLY A 699 5.74 -28.96 13.75
C GLY A 699 4.83 -27.71 13.77
N TYR A 700 3.53 -27.89 13.99
CA TYR A 700 2.63 -26.78 14.27
C TYR A 700 3.12 -25.94 15.49
N PRO A 701 3.28 -24.60 15.38
CA PRO A 701 3.81 -23.78 16.47
C PRO A 701 3.00 -23.79 17.78
N ASN A 702 1.71 -24.13 17.71
CA ASN A 702 0.84 -24.28 18.88
C ASN A 702 0.98 -25.64 19.59
N SER A 703 1.46 -26.69 18.92
CA SER A 703 1.56 -28.04 19.53
C SER A 703 2.71 -28.18 20.52
N ARG A 704 3.82 -27.44 20.33
CA ARG A 704 5.06 -27.58 21.14
C ARG A 704 5.53 -26.24 21.75
N PRO A 705 4.71 -25.56 22.57
CA PRO A 705 4.99 -24.19 23.01
C PRO A 705 6.25 -24.07 23.88
N ALA A 706 6.58 -25.06 24.73
CA ALA A 706 7.80 -25.01 25.55
C ALA A 706 9.09 -24.96 24.71
N LEU A 707 9.14 -25.70 23.59
CA LEU A 707 10.27 -25.67 22.66
C LEU A 707 10.38 -24.29 21.99
N LEU A 708 9.24 -23.73 21.58
CA LEU A 708 9.15 -22.39 20.99
C LEU A 708 9.61 -21.29 21.98
N ASP A 709 9.11 -21.31 23.23
CA ASP A 709 9.43 -20.31 24.25
C ASP A 709 10.88 -20.39 24.75
N LEU A 710 11.47 -21.58 24.84
CA LEU A 710 12.88 -21.72 25.24
C LEU A 710 13.81 -21.19 24.14
N VAL A 711 13.58 -21.54 22.88
CA VAL A 711 14.42 -21.03 21.78
C VAL A 711 14.21 -19.54 21.58
N HIS A 712 12.96 -19.05 21.61
CA HIS A 712 12.68 -17.61 21.58
C HIS A 712 13.38 -16.87 22.71
N SER A 713 13.51 -17.47 23.91
CA SER A 713 14.20 -16.82 25.03
C SER A 713 15.63 -16.41 24.66
N PHE A 714 16.47 -17.30 24.13
CA PHE A 714 17.85 -16.93 23.77
C PHE A 714 17.96 -16.17 22.44
N THR A 715 17.16 -16.51 21.42
CA THR A 715 17.22 -15.85 20.10
C THR A 715 16.62 -14.43 20.07
N LYS A 716 15.69 -14.07 20.98
CA LYS A 716 14.96 -12.78 20.97
C LYS A 716 15.91 -11.57 20.88
N ASN A 717 15.82 -10.86 19.76
CA ASN A 717 16.65 -9.70 19.37
C ASN A 717 18.18 -10.00 19.24
N VAL A 718 18.57 -11.26 19.05
CA VAL A 718 19.98 -11.69 18.97
C VAL A 718 20.25 -12.50 17.70
N GLY A 719 19.35 -13.41 17.32
CA GLY A 719 19.53 -14.32 16.19
C GLY A 719 18.24 -14.57 15.41
N LEU A 720 18.36 -15.29 14.30
CA LEU A 720 17.24 -15.74 13.48
C LEU A 720 16.56 -16.95 14.13
N MET A 721 15.23 -17.05 13.99
CA MET A 721 14.45 -18.19 14.44
C MET A 721 13.45 -18.58 13.34
N ILE A 722 13.52 -19.84 12.91
CA ILE A 722 12.65 -20.44 11.89
C ILE A 722 11.94 -21.63 12.53
N CYS A 723 10.62 -21.68 12.47
CA CYS A 723 9.80 -22.79 12.90
C CYS A 723 9.53 -23.71 11.69
N GLY A 724 10.23 -24.84 11.66
CA GLY A 724 10.08 -25.88 10.64
C GLY A 724 8.91 -26.81 10.96
N HIS A 725 8.08 -27.06 9.95
CA HIS A 725 7.01 -28.04 10.00
C HIS A 725 7.02 -28.88 8.72
N ILE A 726 7.21 -30.19 8.88
CA ILE A 726 7.14 -31.14 7.77
C ILE A 726 5.75 -31.77 7.79
N ARG A 727 5.03 -31.67 6.67
CA ARG A 727 3.80 -32.39 6.38
C ARG A 727 4.18 -33.67 5.62
N THR A 728 3.97 -34.83 6.24
CA THR A 728 4.09 -36.14 5.57
C THR A 728 2.79 -36.48 4.85
N GLY A 729 2.86 -37.12 3.67
CA GLY A 729 1.67 -37.57 2.94
C GLY A 729 1.94 -38.16 1.56
N TYR A 730 1.18 -39.20 1.19
CA TYR A 730 1.42 -40.02 -0.01
C TYR A 730 0.58 -39.66 -1.26
N ARG A 731 -0.32 -38.68 -1.21
CA ARG A 731 -1.18 -38.30 -2.37
C ARG A 731 -1.45 -36.79 -2.46
N ARG A 732 -1.33 -36.27 -3.69
CA ARG A 732 -1.67 -34.91 -4.17
C ARG A 732 -1.70 -33.82 -3.06
N PRO A 733 -0.55 -33.23 -2.67
CA PRO A 733 -0.48 -32.19 -1.64
C PRO A 733 -1.41 -30.99 -1.90
N ASN A 734 -2.17 -30.61 -0.88
CA ASN A 734 -3.03 -29.43 -0.91
C ASN A 734 -2.23 -28.13 -0.67
N PHE A 735 -1.48 -27.68 -1.69
CA PHE A 735 -0.66 -26.46 -1.60
C PHE A 735 -1.47 -25.19 -1.26
N LYS A 736 -2.76 -25.14 -1.64
CA LYS A 736 -3.71 -24.04 -1.35
C LYS A 736 -3.98 -23.93 0.15
N GLU A 737 -4.13 -25.07 0.82
CA GLU A 737 -4.21 -25.15 2.29
C GLU A 737 -2.86 -24.88 2.95
N LEU A 738 -1.75 -25.40 2.43
CA LEU A 738 -0.40 -25.18 2.97
C LEU A 738 -0.04 -23.69 3.05
N ALA A 739 -0.32 -22.91 2.00
CA ALA A 739 -0.13 -21.46 1.98
C ALA A 739 -1.10 -20.71 2.92
N THR A 740 -2.33 -21.21 3.05
CA THR A 740 -3.34 -20.65 3.99
C THR A 740 -2.93 -20.87 5.44
N ASP A 741 -2.44 -22.06 5.77
CA ASP A 741 -1.84 -22.41 7.07
C ASP A 741 -0.58 -21.59 7.33
N GLN A 742 0.27 -21.36 6.33
CA GLN A 742 1.46 -20.51 6.50
C GLN A 742 1.07 -19.10 6.95
N ALA A 743 0.09 -18.49 6.30
CA ALA A 743 -0.44 -17.18 6.68
C ALA A 743 -1.17 -17.21 8.05
N ARG A 744 -1.86 -18.30 8.38
CA ARG A 744 -2.53 -18.50 9.69
C ARG A 744 -1.53 -18.56 10.83
N TYR A 745 -0.52 -19.43 10.74
CA TYR A 745 0.47 -19.62 11.80
C TYR A 745 1.47 -18.48 11.91
N GLN A 746 1.83 -17.81 10.81
CA GLN A 746 2.65 -16.59 10.89
C GLN A 746 1.92 -15.44 11.63
N ARG A 747 0.60 -15.28 11.44
CA ARG A 747 -0.21 -14.33 12.22
C ARG A 747 -0.31 -14.73 13.70
N TRP A 748 -0.40 -16.03 14.01
CA TRP A 748 -0.40 -16.54 15.39
C TRP A 748 0.92 -16.23 16.11
N LEU A 749 2.06 -16.47 15.45
CA LEU A 749 3.39 -16.13 15.98
C LEU A 749 3.52 -14.62 16.26
N LEU A 750 3.05 -13.77 15.34
CA LEU A 750 3.06 -12.32 15.51
C LEU A 750 2.15 -11.85 16.65
N LYS A 751 0.94 -12.43 16.79
CA LYS A 751 0.00 -12.12 17.88
C LYS A 751 0.58 -12.45 19.26
N ASN A 752 1.45 -13.45 19.35
CA ASN A 752 2.10 -13.89 20.59
C ASN A 752 3.47 -13.21 20.85
N GLU A 753 3.82 -12.15 20.12
CA GLU A 753 5.14 -11.48 20.15
C GLU A 753 6.36 -12.41 19.92
N THR A 754 6.14 -13.58 19.31
CA THR A 754 7.22 -14.52 18.97
C THR A 754 7.88 -14.11 17.65
N LYS A 755 9.16 -13.75 17.71
CA LYS A 755 9.92 -13.24 16.56
C LYS A 755 10.52 -14.41 15.79
N ALA A 756 9.65 -15.16 15.12
CA ALA A 756 10.02 -16.32 14.31
C ALA A 756 9.31 -16.30 12.96
N PHE A 757 9.94 -16.90 11.95
CA PHE A 757 9.34 -17.19 10.65
C PHE A 757 8.81 -18.62 10.63
N TYR A 758 7.67 -18.87 9.98
CA TYR A 758 7.11 -20.22 9.84
C TYR A 758 7.29 -20.75 8.41
N THR A 759 7.96 -21.89 8.28
CA THR A 759 8.30 -22.54 7.01
C THR A 759 7.72 -23.96 7.00
N PRO A 760 6.50 -24.15 6.46
CA PRO A 760 5.95 -25.47 6.23
C PRO A 760 6.52 -26.06 4.93
N VAL A 761 6.89 -27.35 4.97
CA VAL A 761 7.38 -28.15 3.84
C VAL A 761 6.52 -29.40 3.72
N PHE A 762 6.27 -29.85 2.49
CA PHE A 762 5.65 -31.13 2.20
C PHE A 762 6.72 -32.11 1.72
N ALA A 763 6.69 -33.33 2.22
CA ALA A 763 7.56 -34.44 1.81
C ALA A 763 6.82 -35.76 2.05
N GLU A 764 7.32 -36.86 1.49
CA GLU A 764 6.79 -38.18 1.82
C GLU A 764 7.28 -38.60 3.22
N ASP A 765 8.59 -38.53 3.44
CA ASP A 765 9.26 -38.83 4.70
C ASP A 765 9.67 -37.61 5.53
N LEU A 766 9.67 -37.79 6.85
CA LEU A 766 10.22 -36.81 7.81
C LEU A 766 11.71 -36.52 7.56
N LYS A 767 12.50 -37.53 7.18
CA LYS A 767 13.93 -37.40 6.86
C LYS A 767 14.14 -36.48 5.65
N GLN A 768 13.51 -36.78 4.52
CA GLN A 768 13.60 -35.97 3.30
C GLN A 768 13.12 -34.53 3.53
N GLY A 769 11.98 -34.34 4.20
CA GLY A 769 11.46 -33.01 4.54
C GLY A 769 12.39 -32.19 5.44
N SER A 770 13.21 -32.84 6.28
CA SER A 770 14.21 -32.19 7.12
C SER A 770 15.43 -31.72 6.31
N GLN A 771 15.86 -32.51 5.32
CA GLN A 771 16.97 -32.19 4.44
C GLN A 771 16.63 -30.95 3.60
N TYR A 772 15.39 -30.86 3.09
CA TYR A 772 14.89 -29.65 2.42
C TYR A 772 14.96 -28.40 3.33
N LEU A 773 14.60 -28.51 4.61
CA LEU A 773 14.69 -27.40 5.57
C LEU A 773 16.13 -27.06 5.96
N LEU A 774 17.02 -28.04 6.08
CA LEU A 774 18.45 -27.81 6.39
C LEU A 774 19.19 -27.13 5.23
N GLN A 775 18.86 -27.49 3.98
CA GLN A 775 19.53 -26.95 2.79
C GLN A 775 18.95 -25.60 2.32
N ALA A 776 17.62 -25.43 2.33
CA ALA A 776 16.94 -24.34 1.62
C ALA A 776 16.28 -23.27 2.52
N ALA A 777 16.31 -23.40 3.85
CA ALA A 777 15.70 -22.40 4.73
C ALA A 777 16.54 -21.11 4.83
N GLY A 778 15.88 -19.96 4.65
CA GLY A 778 16.49 -18.63 4.86
C GLY A 778 16.77 -17.87 3.56
N LEU A 779 17.58 -16.81 3.65
CA LEU A 779 17.95 -15.96 2.51
C LEU A 779 19.36 -15.36 2.70
N GLY A 780 20.30 -15.72 1.82
CA GLY A 780 21.70 -15.26 1.91
C GLY A 780 22.34 -15.63 3.26
N ARG A 781 22.86 -14.63 3.98
CA ARG A 781 23.41 -14.80 5.35
C ARG A 781 22.33 -15.02 6.42
N LEU A 782 21.05 -14.76 6.13
CA LEU A 782 19.92 -15.04 7.02
C LEU A 782 19.42 -16.48 6.84
N LYS A 783 20.32 -17.45 7.04
CA LYS A 783 20.05 -18.90 7.05
C LYS A 783 20.20 -19.47 8.47
N PRO A 784 19.62 -20.63 8.80
CA PRO A 784 19.89 -21.29 10.07
C PRO A 784 21.31 -21.89 10.10
N ASN A 785 21.84 -22.06 11.30
CA ASN A 785 23.13 -22.71 11.60
C ASN A 785 23.04 -23.71 12.76
N THR A 786 21.88 -23.78 13.44
CA THR A 786 21.62 -24.68 14.57
C THR A 786 20.25 -25.34 14.38
N LEU A 787 20.22 -26.67 14.31
CA LEU A 787 18.99 -27.46 14.35
C LEU A 787 18.56 -27.67 15.81
N VAL A 788 17.29 -27.39 16.12
CA VAL A 788 16.72 -27.59 17.44
C VAL A 788 15.54 -28.57 17.37
N LEU A 789 15.67 -29.68 18.10
CA LEU A 789 14.70 -30.77 18.17
C LEU A 789 14.07 -30.85 19.57
N GLY A 790 12.85 -31.38 19.64
CA GLY A 790 12.35 -32.00 20.86
C GLY A 790 12.87 -33.44 20.96
N PHE A 791 13.10 -33.93 22.18
CA PHE A 791 13.41 -35.33 22.44
C PHE A 791 12.18 -36.22 22.17
N LYS A 792 12.37 -37.35 21.49
CA LYS A 792 11.30 -38.33 21.23
C LYS A 792 11.12 -39.24 22.46
N ASN A 793 10.19 -38.89 23.37
CA ASN A 793 9.89 -39.72 24.55
C ASN A 793 9.23 -41.05 24.16
N ASP A 794 8.39 -41.06 23.12
CA ASP A 794 7.62 -42.22 22.60
C ASP A 794 8.44 -43.10 21.65
N TRP A 795 9.73 -43.32 21.96
CA TRP A 795 10.65 -44.08 21.09
C TRP A 795 10.56 -45.60 21.27
N ARG A 796 9.96 -46.07 22.36
CA ARG A 796 9.76 -47.50 22.64
C ARG A 796 8.41 -48.04 22.15
N ASP A 797 7.38 -47.22 22.24
CA ASP A 797 5.98 -47.59 21.95
C ASP A 797 5.61 -47.42 20.47
N GLY A 798 6.39 -46.61 19.74
CA GLY A 798 6.21 -46.35 18.31
C GLY A 798 7.11 -47.22 17.42
N ASP A 799 6.78 -47.24 16.13
CA ASP A 799 7.58 -47.90 15.09
C ASP A 799 9.02 -47.35 15.03
N MET A 800 9.99 -48.27 15.05
CA MET A 800 11.43 -48.00 15.14
C MET A 800 12.00 -47.29 13.90
N MET A 801 11.32 -47.34 12.74
CA MET A 801 11.65 -46.51 11.59
C MET A 801 11.57 -45.00 11.92
N ASN A 802 10.71 -44.61 12.87
CA ASN A 802 10.63 -43.23 13.37
C ASN A 802 11.80 -42.85 14.28
N VAL A 803 12.52 -43.83 14.84
CA VAL A 803 13.75 -43.62 15.60
C VAL A 803 14.95 -43.55 14.66
N GLU A 804 15.04 -44.45 13.67
CA GLU A 804 16.04 -44.37 12.60
C GLU A 804 15.97 -43.03 11.86
N THR A 805 14.78 -42.59 11.43
CA THR A 805 14.63 -41.27 10.81
C THR A 805 14.96 -40.11 11.75
N TYR A 806 14.65 -40.20 13.05
CA TYR A 806 15.01 -39.17 14.04
C TYR A 806 16.53 -39.05 14.26
N ILE A 807 17.23 -40.18 14.35
CA ILE A 807 18.69 -40.23 14.48
C ILE A 807 19.38 -39.82 13.17
N SER A 808 18.84 -40.25 12.03
CA SER A 808 19.24 -39.76 10.70
C SER A 808 19.15 -38.23 10.59
N MET A 809 18.10 -37.56 11.08
CA MET A 809 18.01 -36.08 11.09
C MET A 809 19.15 -35.43 11.88
N ILE A 810 19.59 -36.05 12.98
CA ILE A 810 20.71 -35.54 13.80
C ILE A 810 22.04 -35.71 13.07
N HIS A 811 22.25 -36.84 12.38
CA HIS A 811 23.44 -37.06 11.55
C HIS A 811 23.47 -36.13 10.34
N ASP A 812 22.38 -36.02 9.59
CA ASP A 812 22.29 -35.16 8.40
C ASP A 812 22.54 -33.68 8.77
N ALA A 813 22.12 -33.23 9.97
CA ALA A 813 22.46 -31.90 10.47
C ALA A 813 23.97 -31.70 10.72
N PHE A 814 24.66 -32.69 11.29
CA PHE A 814 26.12 -32.63 11.45
C PHE A 814 26.85 -32.69 10.10
N ASP A 815 26.35 -33.47 9.14
CA ASP A 815 26.90 -33.57 7.79
C ASP A 815 26.82 -32.22 7.05
N PHE A 816 25.78 -31.41 7.29
CA PHE A 816 25.67 -30.02 6.81
C PHE A 816 26.38 -28.97 7.69
N GLN A 817 27.20 -29.38 8.68
CA GLN A 817 27.90 -28.50 9.62
C GLN A 817 26.98 -27.59 10.48
N PHE A 818 25.79 -28.07 10.84
CA PHE A 818 24.92 -27.40 11.82
C PHE A 818 25.31 -27.79 13.25
N GLY A 819 25.06 -26.88 14.20
CA GLY A 819 24.95 -27.26 15.61
C GLY A 819 23.64 -28.05 15.84
N ALA A 820 23.67 -29.03 16.73
CA ALA A 820 22.49 -29.81 17.13
C ALA A 820 22.10 -29.49 18.58
N VAL A 821 20.81 -29.26 18.83
CA VAL A 821 20.26 -28.99 20.16
C VAL A 821 19.01 -29.83 20.36
N ILE A 822 18.95 -30.62 21.45
CA ILE A 822 17.78 -31.45 21.79
C ILE A 822 17.27 -31.05 23.18
N LEU A 823 16.01 -30.64 23.26
CA LEU A 823 15.32 -30.35 24.52
C LEU A 823 14.53 -31.59 24.98
N ARG A 824 14.76 -32.04 26.22
CA ARG A 824 13.90 -33.01 26.91
C ARG A 824 13.23 -32.37 28.13
N LEU A 825 11.93 -32.65 28.29
CA LEU A 825 11.14 -32.43 29.50
C LEU A 825 10.62 -33.79 29.99
N LYS A 826 10.38 -33.94 31.30
CA LYS A 826 9.90 -35.20 31.89
C LYS A 826 8.62 -35.71 31.22
N GLU A 827 7.58 -34.89 31.23
CA GLU A 827 6.23 -35.28 30.76
C GLU A 827 6.08 -35.23 29.22
N GLY A 828 7.10 -34.77 28.49
CA GLY A 828 7.07 -34.58 27.04
C GLY A 828 6.90 -33.12 26.58
N LEU A 829 6.65 -32.94 25.27
CA LEU A 829 6.63 -31.63 24.61
C LEU A 829 5.38 -31.38 23.73
N ASP A 830 4.61 -32.41 23.40
CA ASP A 830 3.54 -32.33 22.41
C ASP A 830 2.15 -32.26 23.06
N VAL A 831 1.40 -31.21 22.75
CA VAL A 831 0.10 -30.85 23.35
C VAL A 831 -1.03 -30.97 22.30
N SER A 832 -0.76 -31.60 21.16
CA SER A 832 -1.68 -31.64 20.01
C SER A 832 -2.99 -32.38 20.28
N HIS A 833 -2.98 -33.47 21.05
CA HIS A 833 -4.19 -34.24 21.40
C HIS A 833 -5.17 -33.44 22.26
N ILE A 834 -4.65 -32.67 23.23
CA ILE A 834 -5.44 -31.81 24.12
C ILE A 834 -6.09 -30.67 23.31
N GLN A 835 -5.33 -30.02 22.43
CA GLN A 835 -5.86 -28.92 21.62
C GLN A 835 -6.88 -29.39 20.56
N GLY A 836 -6.72 -30.63 20.06
CA GLY A 836 -7.63 -31.23 19.07
C GLY A 836 -9.07 -31.46 19.56
N GLN A 837 -9.30 -31.53 20.87
CA GLN A 837 -10.66 -31.65 21.42
C GLN A 837 -11.45 -30.33 21.29
N GLY A 838 -10.79 -29.18 21.44
CA GLY A 838 -11.42 -27.87 21.31
C GLY A 838 -11.83 -27.50 19.89
N THR A 839 -11.11 -27.97 18.87
CA THR A 839 -11.37 -27.62 17.46
C THR A 839 -12.54 -28.39 16.84
N LYS A 840 -12.84 -29.62 17.27
CA LYS A 840 -13.96 -30.40 16.71
C LYS A 840 -15.32 -29.69 16.88
N HIS A 841 -15.53 -28.97 17.98
CA HIS A 841 -16.74 -28.18 18.18
C HIS A 841 -16.83 -26.92 17.29
N MET A 842 -15.69 -26.38 16.85
CA MET A 842 -15.64 -25.13 16.07
C MET A 842 -15.87 -25.36 14.56
N GLN A 843 -15.83 -26.62 14.10
CA GLN A 843 -15.96 -26.94 12.68
C GLN A 843 -17.43 -27.02 12.23
N SER A 844 -18.36 -27.42 13.11
CA SER A 844 -19.81 -27.46 12.82
C SER A 844 -20.48 -26.09 12.76
N TYR A 845 -19.89 -25.05 13.37
CA TYR A 845 -20.42 -23.69 13.32
C TYR A 845 -19.94 -22.88 12.10
N LEU A 846 -19.02 -23.42 11.28
CA LEU A 846 -18.40 -22.70 10.17
C LEU A 846 -19.33 -22.47 8.96
N LEU A 847 -20.52 -23.08 8.97
CA LEU A 847 -21.52 -23.00 7.89
C LEU A 847 -22.53 -21.85 8.05
N LEU A 848 -22.49 -21.12 9.17
CA LEU A 848 -23.33 -19.92 9.42
C LEU A 848 -22.46 -18.77 9.96
N PHE A 849 -22.86 -17.53 9.68
CA PHE A 849 -22.21 -16.26 10.08
C PHE A 849 -20.83 -15.93 9.46
N PHE A 850 -20.87 -15.38 8.25
CA PHE A 850 -19.76 -14.60 7.67
C PHE A 850 -19.88 -13.11 8.03
N VAL A 851 -19.89 -12.77 9.33
CA VAL A 851 -19.92 -11.36 9.81
C VAL A 851 -18.87 -11.14 10.89
N VAL A 852 -18.00 -10.15 10.69
CA VAL A 852 -16.97 -9.77 11.66
C VAL A 852 -17.59 -8.92 12.78
N VAL A 853 -17.79 -9.54 13.94
CA VAL A 853 -18.02 -8.84 15.22
C VAL A 853 -17.00 -9.35 16.23
N CYS A 854 -16.21 -8.43 16.80
CA CYS A 854 -15.37 -8.75 17.95
C CYS A 854 -16.22 -8.83 19.21
N VAL A 855 -16.77 -10.02 19.49
CA VAL A 855 -17.35 -10.33 20.80
C VAL A 855 -16.20 -10.38 21.83
N PRO A 856 -16.29 -9.67 22.97
CA PRO A 856 -15.30 -9.79 24.03
C PRO A 856 -15.34 -11.23 24.59
N ALA A 857 -14.17 -11.79 24.92
CA ALA A 857 -14.06 -13.18 25.35
C ALA A 857 -14.76 -13.42 26.70
N ASP A 858 -15.99 -13.91 26.65
CA ASP A 858 -16.82 -14.12 27.83
C ASP A 858 -16.33 -15.34 28.65
N LYS A 859 -16.28 -15.17 29.97
CA LYS A 859 -15.58 -16.09 30.88
C LYS A 859 -16.49 -17.18 31.44
N ARG A 860 -16.89 -18.15 30.60
CA ARG A 860 -17.28 -19.52 31.02
C ARG A 860 -17.46 -20.45 29.81
N SER A 861 -16.50 -21.33 29.57
CA SER A 861 -16.74 -22.63 28.92
C SER A 861 -16.69 -23.73 30.00
N PRO A 862 -17.52 -24.78 29.91
CA PRO A 862 -17.50 -25.86 30.89
C PRO A 862 -16.23 -26.70 30.72
N THR A 863 -15.35 -26.68 31.70
CA THR A 863 -14.14 -27.51 31.71
C THR A 863 -14.51 -28.94 32.09
N VAL A 864 -14.49 -29.85 31.11
CA VAL A 864 -14.34 -31.28 31.38
C VAL A 864 -13.03 -31.47 32.18
N PRO A 865 -13.01 -32.25 33.28
CA PRO A 865 -11.79 -32.47 34.04
C PRO A 865 -10.77 -33.21 33.16
N LEU A 866 -9.65 -32.55 32.89
CA LEU A 866 -8.49 -33.13 32.19
C LEU A 866 -7.84 -34.22 33.06
N ASN A 867 -7.20 -35.19 32.40
CA ASN A 867 -6.42 -36.20 33.10
C ASN A 867 -5.22 -35.54 33.81
N VAL A 868 -4.77 -36.12 34.93
CA VAL A 868 -3.68 -35.56 35.75
C VAL A 868 -2.36 -35.50 34.95
N SER A 869 -2.14 -36.44 34.03
CA SER A 869 -1.02 -36.40 33.07
C SER A 869 -1.12 -35.22 32.12
N ASP A 870 -2.29 -34.99 31.52
CA ASP A 870 -2.54 -33.90 30.56
C ASP A 870 -2.42 -32.52 31.23
N GLN A 871 -2.85 -32.40 32.49
CA GLN A 871 -2.64 -31.17 33.26
C GLN A 871 -1.15 -30.90 33.53
N ARG A 872 -0.37 -31.91 33.96
CA ARG A 872 1.09 -31.75 34.15
C ARG A 872 1.81 -31.39 32.86
N LEU A 873 1.41 -32.02 31.75
CA LEU A 873 1.93 -31.72 30.42
C LEU A 873 1.61 -30.28 30.00
N LEU A 874 0.39 -29.79 30.22
CA LEU A 874 0.02 -28.39 29.99
C LEU A 874 0.86 -27.43 30.84
N GLU A 875 1.03 -27.71 32.13
CA GLU A 875 1.82 -26.87 33.04
C GLU A 875 3.31 -26.83 32.67
N ALA A 876 3.90 -27.98 32.30
CA ALA A 876 5.26 -28.09 31.77
C ALA A 876 5.41 -27.34 30.43
N SER A 877 4.41 -27.46 29.54
CA SER A 877 4.41 -26.79 28.22
C SER A 877 4.47 -25.26 28.33
N GLN A 878 4.06 -24.69 29.46
CA GLN A 878 4.05 -23.26 29.74
C GLN A 878 5.18 -22.79 30.67
N GLN A 879 6.04 -23.68 31.18
CA GLN A 879 6.98 -23.30 32.26
C GLN A 879 7.94 -22.16 31.87
N PHE A 880 8.35 -22.11 30.60
CA PHE A 880 9.29 -21.09 30.08
C PHE A 880 8.62 -19.75 29.72
N GLN A 881 7.29 -19.67 29.76
CA GLN A 881 6.55 -18.40 29.64
C GLN A 881 6.63 -17.61 30.94
N LYS A 882 6.59 -18.32 32.08
CA LYS A 882 6.71 -17.78 33.43
C LYS A 882 8.14 -17.30 33.67
N LYS A 883 8.30 -16.25 34.47
CA LYS A 883 9.62 -15.77 34.92
C LYS A 883 10.24 -16.84 35.83
N GLN A 884 11.47 -17.25 35.53
CA GLN A 884 12.23 -18.13 36.42
C GLN A 884 12.69 -17.34 37.64
N GLY A 885 12.58 -17.94 38.83
CA GLY A 885 13.00 -17.31 40.09
C GLY A 885 14.51 -17.40 40.32
N LYS A 886 14.91 -17.16 41.58
CA LYS A 886 16.26 -17.48 42.05
C LYS A 886 16.49 -19.00 41.92
N GLY A 887 17.50 -19.37 41.14
CA GLY A 887 17.84 -20.78 40.84
C GLY A 887 19.13 -20.88 40.03
N THR A 888 19.45 -22.07 39.50
CA THR A 888 20.67 -22.28 38.71
C THR A 888 20.38 -22.77 37.29
N VAL A 889 21.28 -22.39 36.37
CA VAL A 889 21.46 -23.02 35.07
C VAL A 889 22.80 -23.76 35.15
N ASP A 890 22.75 -25.08 35.03
CA ASP A 890 23.92 -25.94 35.22
C ASP A 890 24.49 -26.37 33.88
N VAL A 891 25.76 -26.05 33.62
CA VAL A 891 26.41 -26.19 32.31
C VAL A 891 27.51 -27.24 32.38
N TRP A 892 27.21 -28.42 31.85
CA TRP A 892 28.09 -29.60 31.81
C TRP A 892 28.90 -29.60 30.52
N TRP A 893 30.01 -28.85 30.54
CA TRP A 893 30.93 -28.74 29.40
C TRP A 893 31.94 -29.89 29.44
N LEU A 894 31.56 -31.01 28.80
CA LEU A 894 32.29 -32.27 28.84
C LEU A 894 33.20 -32.51 27.61
N PHE A 895 32.99 -31.72 26.56
CA PHE A 895 33.74 -31.76 25.30
C PHE A 895 33.77 -30.35 24.71
N ASP A 896 34.91 -29.93 24.15
CA ASP A 896 34.94 -28.73 23.32
C ASP A 896 34.16 -28.99 22.01
N ASP A 897 33.22 -28.09 21.73
CA ASP A 897 32.30 -28.10 20.60
C ASP A 897 32.29 -26.74 19.87
N GLY A 898 33.29 -25.90 20.12
CA GLY A 898 33.36 -24.51 19.64
C GLY A 898 32.78 -23.48 20.62
N GLY A 899 32.14 -23.91 21.70
CA GLY A 899 31.63 -23.06 22.79
C GLY A 899 30.13 -22.75 22.74
N LEU A 900 29.36 -23.42 21.86
CA LEU A 900 27.90 -23.21 21.77
C LEU A 900 27.20 -23.62 23.08
N THR A 901 27.70 -24.67 23.72
CA THR A 901 27.35 -25.12 25.08
C THR A 901 27.42 -24.02 26.15
N LEU A 902 28.39 -23.10 26.06
CA LEU A 902 28.53 -21.96 26.98
C LEU A 902 27.71 -20.73 26.54
N LEU A 903 27.62 -20.51 25.22
CA LEU A 903 26.96 -19.34 24.64
C LEU A 903 25.43 -19.34 24.91
N ILE A 904 24.76 -20.49 24.84
CA ILE A 904 23.30 -20.58 25.07
C ILE A 904 22.91 -20.18 26.51
N PRO A 905 23.51 -20.74 27.58
CA PRO A 905 23.30 -20.27 28.97
C PRO A 905 23.51 -18.77 29.16
N TYR A 906 24.60 -18.21 28.62
CA TYR A 906 24.91 -16.79 28.68
C TYR A 906 23.85 -15.92 27.97
N LEU A 907 23.37 -16.36 26.80
CA LEU A 907 22.30 -15.67 26.09
C LEU A 907 20.93 -15.79 26.78
N LEU A 908 20.70 -16.83 27.60
CA LEU A 908 19.49 -16.96 28.43
C LEU A 908 19.51 -16.01 29.62
N THR A 909 20.55 -16.04 30.46
CA THR A 909 20.61 -15.26 31.72
C THR A 909 20.58 -13.75 31.50
N ASN A 910 21.06 -13.28 30.34
CA ASN A 910 20.92 -11.88 29.90
C ASN A 910 19.46 -11.42 29.66
N LYS A 911 18.45 -12.30 29.71
CA LYS A 911 17.04 -11.98 29.45
C LYS A 911 16.23 -11.81 30.73
N LYS A 912 15.22 -10.93 30.70
CA LYS A 912 14.32 -10.64 31.84
C LYS A 912 13.67 -11.87 32.50
N ARG A 913 13.45 -12.97 31.76
CA ARG A 913 12.88 -14.22 32.31
C ARG A 913 13.86 -15.05 33.14
N TRP A 914 15.18 -14.87 32.98
CA TRP A 914 16.23 -15.70 33.57
C TRP A 914 17.31 -14.90 34.35
N LYS A 915 17.16 -13.58 34.48
CA LYS A 915 18.15 -12.68 35.11
C LYS A 915 18.48 -13.00 36.58
N GLU A 916 17.62 -13.74 37.27
CA GLU A 916 17.85 -14.18 38.67
C GLU A 916 18.48 -15.58 38.77
N CYS A 917 18.72 -16.25 37.64
CA CYS A 917 19.36 -17.56 37.59
C CYS A 917 20.89 -17.41 37.50
N LYS A 918 21.64 -18.18 38.28
CA LYS A 918 23.11 -18.20 38.27
C LYS A 918 23.65 -19.35 37.43
N ILE A 919 24.76 -19.14 36.71
CA ILE A 919 25.42 -20.19 35.93
C ILE A 919 26.40 -20.97 36.83
N ARG A 920 26.23 -22.29 36.92
CA ARG A 920 27.23 -23.23 37.49
C ARG A 920 27.88 -24.00 36.36
N VAL A 921 29.21 -24.14 36.35
CA VAL A 921 29.92 -24.85 35.28
C VAL A 921 30.54 -26.14 35.81
N PHE A 922 30.20 -27.27 35.20
CA PHE A 922 30.72 -28.60 35.50
C PHE A 922 31.62 -29.05 34.34
N ILE A 923 32.87 -29.40 34.64
CA ILE A 923 33.85 -29.86 33.64
C ILE A 923 34.43 -31.22 34.01
N GLY A 924 34.78 -32.03 33.00
CA GLY A 924 35.56 -33.24 33.22
C GLY A 924 37.05 -32.91 33.35
N GLY A 925 37.69 -33.37 34.42
CA GLY A 925 39.11 -33.13 34.69
C GLY A 925 39.85 -34.40 35.12
N LYS A 926 41.15 -34.27 35.42
CA LYS A 926 41.93 -35.37 36.02
C LYS A 926 41.98 -35.21 37.53
N ILE A 927 41.67 -36.27 38.27
CA ILE A 927 41.57 -36.23 39.74
C ILE A 927 42.86 -35.70 40.42
N ASN A 928 44.03 -35.95 39.82
CA ASN A 928 45.34 -35.46 40.27
C ASN A 928 45.62 -33.96 39.98
N ARG A 929 44.71 -33.23 39.29
CA ARG A 929 44.93 -31.83 38.83
C ARG A 929 43.71 -30.91 38.98
N ILE A 930 42.68 -31.32 39.72
CA ILE A 930 41.41 -30.59 39.97
C ILE A 930 41.60 -29.07 40.13
N ASP A 931 42.47 -28.62 41.04
CA ASP A 931 42.66 -27.19 41.29
C ASP A 931 43.41 -26.41 40.20
N HIS A 932 44.17 -27.10 39.34
CA HIS A 932 44.77 -26.48 38.17
C HIS A 932 43.70 -26.32 37.07
N ASP A 933 42.99 -27.39 36.75
CA ASP A 933 41.93 -27.43 35.75
C ASP A 933 40.82 -26.40 36.08
N ARG A 934 40.42 -26.29 37.36
CA ARG A 934 39.48 -25.29 37.89
C ARG A 934 39.93 -23.84 37.67
N ARG A 935 41.21 -23.55 37.95
CA ARG A 935 41.79 -22.19 37.76
C ARG A 935 41.96 -21.85 36.28
N ALA A 936 42.37 -22.81 35.45
CA ALA A 936 42.45 -22.63 34.00
C ALA A 936 41.06 -22.31 33.42
N MET A 937 40.02 -23.03 33.85
CA MET A 937 38.64 -22.79 33.43
C MET A 937 38.10 -21.42 33.88
N ALA A 938 38.33 -21.04 35.14
CA ALA A 938 37.99 -19.70 35.65
C ALA A 938 38.65 -18.58 34.82
N THR A 939 39.92 -18.77 34.42
CA THR A 939 40.68 -17.83 33.59
C THR A 939 40.15 -17.77 32.15
N LEU A 940 39.61 -18.88 31.62
CA LEU A 940 39.01 -18.92 30.28
C LEU A 940 37.64 -18.23 30.26
N LEU A 941 36.78 -18.51 31.24
CA LEU A 941 35.45 -17.90 31.34
C LEU A 941 35.52 -16.39 31.61
N SER A 942 36.50 -15.92 32.39
CA SER A 942 36.71 -14.47 32.59
C SER A 942 37.22 -13.77 31.33
N LYS A 943 38.07 -14.42 30.51
CA LYS A 943 38.44 -13.94 29.17
C LYS A 943 37.23 -13.85 28.22
N PHE A 944 36.30 -14.80 28.30
CA PHE A 944 35.02 -14.74 27.55
C PHE A 944 33.98 -13.80 28.16
N ARG A 945 34.25 -13.21 29.34
CA ARG A 945 33.33 -12.33 30.10
C ARG A 945 31.98 -13.01 30.43
N ILE A 946 32.02 -14.30 30.74
CA ILE A 946 30.86 -15.08 31.19
C ILE A 946 30.87 -15.15 32.71
N ASP A 947 29.93 -14.46 33.35
CA ASP A 947 29.76 -14.52 34.80
C ASP A 947 29.25 -15.90 35.24
N PHE A 948 30.00 -16.56 36.13
CA PHE A 948 29.66 -17.84 36.74
C PHE A 948 29.61 -17.70 38.27
N SER A 949 28.84 -18.56 38.94
CA SER A 949 28.80 -18.60 40.41
C SER A 949 29.69 -19.66 41.04
N ASP A 950 29.97 -20.75 40.32
CA ASP A 950 30.86 -21.83 40.77
C ASP A 950 31.39 -22.66 39.59
N ILE A 951 32.52 -23.34 39.78
CA ILE A 951 33.14 -24.26 38.81
C ILE A 951 33.54 -25.57 39.51
N THR A 952 32.84 -26.64 39.17
CA THR A 952 33.07 -28.00 39.69
C THR A 952 33.84 -28.83 38.68
N VAL A 953 34.90 -29.51 39.13
CA VAL A 953 35.71 -30.40 38.29
C VAL A 953 35.46 -31.85 38.71
N LEU A 954 34.91 -32.64 37.78
CA LEU A 954 34.53 -34.03 38.01
C LEU A 954 35.67 -34.96 37.56
N GLY A 955 36.24 -35.70 38.52
CA GLY A 955 37.39 -36.59 38.29
C GLY A 955 37.01 -38.06 38.04
N ASP A 956 35.74 -38.41 38.18
CA ASP A 956 35.22 -39.76 38.38
C ASP A 956 34.18 -40.18 37.33
N ILE A 957 34.02 -39.38 36.27
CA ILE A 957 33.15 -39.63 35.10
C ILE A 957 33.39 -41.02 34.45
N ASN A 958 34.61 -41.56 34.59
CA ASN A 958 35.03 -42.84 34.00
C ASN A 958 35.06 -44.00 35.01
N THR A 959 34.56 -43.84 36.24
CA THR A 959 34.39 -44.97 37.16
C THR A 959 33.25 -45.88 36.68
N LYS A 960 33.27 -47.16 37.09
CA LYS A 960 32.18 -48.09 36.75
C LYS A 960 30.88 -47.61 37.44
N PRO A 961 29.75 -47.51 36.72
CA PRO A 961 28.46 -47.16 37.30
C PRO A 961 27.93 -48.26 38.24
N LYS A 962 26.85 -47.96 38.97
CA LYS A 962 26.18 -48.91 39.87
C LYS A 962 25.59 -50.09 39.09
N LYS A 963 25.69 -51.30 39.66
CA LYS A 963 25.13 -52.53 39.06
C LYS A 963 23.63 -52.42 38.74
N GLU A 964 22.86 -51.75 39.60
CA GLU A 964 21.42 -51.48 39.40
C GLU A 964 21.15 -50.71 38.10
N HIS A 965 21.90 -49.63 37.85
CA HIS A 965 21.74 -48.80 36.67
C HIS A 965 22.35 -49.44 35.40
N MET A 966 23.28 -50.38 35.55
CA MET A 966 23.70 -51.25 34.44
C MET A 966 22.60 -52.25 34.07
N ALA A 967 22.01 -52.96 35.03
CA ALA A 967 20.92 -53.91 34.79
C ALA A 967 19.71 -53.24 34.11
N ALA A 968 19.30 -52.07 34.61
CA ALA A 968 18.24 -51.26 34.01
C ALA A 968 18.58 -50.63 32.64
N PHE A 969 19.84 -50.74 32.19
CA PHE A 969 20.25 -50.42 30.82
C PHE A 969 20.21 -51.65 29.91
N GLU A 970 20.71 -52.80 30.38
CA GLU A 970 20.63 -54.09 29.69
C GLU A 970 19.16 -54.44 29.37
N GLU A 971 18.27 -54.35 30.37
CA GLU A 971 16.81 -54.51 30.25
C GLU A 971 16.16 -53.56 29.22
N MET A 972 16.73 -52.35 29.05
CA MET A 972 16.24 -51.36 28.09
C MET A 972 16.64 -51.67 26.64
N ILE A 973 17.74 -52.40 26.41
CA ILE A 973 18.24 -52.69 25.06
C ILE A 973 17.91 -54.10 24.55
N GLU A 974 17.63 -55.07 25.43
CA GLU A 974 17.38 -56.47 25.06
C GLU A 974 16.30 -56.65 23.95
N PRO A 975 15.17 -55.89 23.90
CA PRO A 975 14.19 -56.00 22.81
C PRO A 975 14.71 -55.57 21.41
N TYR A 976 15.86 -54.88 21.36
CA TYR A 976 16.47 -54.33 20.15
C TYR A 976 17.80 -55.02 19.78
N ARG A 977 18.23 -56.00 20.58
CA ARG A 977 19.47 -56.77 20.41
C ARG A 977 19.35 -57.81 19.29
N LEU A 978 20.37 -57.91 18.45
CA LEU A 978 20.56 -58.98 17.46
C LEU A 978 21.73 -59.83 17.92
N LYS A 979 21.45 -61.08 18.31
CA LYS A 979 22.44 -62.05 18.78
C LYS A 979 23.11 -62.70 17.57
N GLU A 980 24.16 -62.05 17.07
CA GLU A 980 24.89 -62.51 15.88
C GLU A 980 25.47 -63.93 16.09
N ASP A 981 25.90 -64.26 17.32
CA ASP A 981 26.45 -65.58 17.68
C ASP A 981 25.41 -66.73 17.73
N ASP A 982 24.12 -66.41 17.90
CA ASP A 982 23.02 -67.40 17.96
C ASP A 982 22.44 -67.70 16.56
N MET A 983 22.99 -67.11 15.48
CA MET A 983 22.40 -67.13 14.14
C MET A 983 23.39 -67.52 13.03
N GLU A 984 22.88 -68.04 11.91
CA GLU A 984 23.70 -68.22 10.71
C GLU A 984 24.14 -66.86 10.14
N GLN A 985 25.43 -66.73 9.77
CA GLN A 985 26.06 -65.50 9.29
C GLN A 985 25.22 -64.77 8.22
N GLU A 986 24.72 -65.50 7.22
CA GLU A 986 23.93 -64.93 6.13
C GLU A 986 22.53 -64.48 6.59
N ALA A 987 21.94 -65.15 7.58
CA ALA A 987 20.66 -64.74 8.18
C ALA A 987 20.83 -63.47 9.04
N ALA A 988 21.93 -63.37 9.79
CA ALA A 988 22.29 -62.17 10.54
C ALA A 988 22.53 -60.97 9.60
N GLU A 989 23.28 -61.15 8.51
CA GLU A 989 23.49 -60.09 7.51
C GLU A 989 22.20 -59.67 6.79
N ARG A 990 21.32 -60.62 6.43
CA ARG A 990 19.99 -60.31 5.87
C ARG A 990 19.15 -59.47 6.85
N LEU A 991 19.10 -59.85 8.13
CA LEU A 991 18.37 -59.09 9.16
C LEU A 991 18.98 -57.70 9.41
N LYS A 992 20.30 -57.59 9.41
CA LYS A 992 21.05 -56.33 9.56
C LYS A 992 20.79 -55.35 8.41
N ASN A 993 20.56 -55.87 7.20
CA ASN A 993 20.17 -55.08 6.03
C ASN A 993 18.69 -54.68 6.03
N SER A 994 17.78 -55.48 6.62
CA SER A 994 16.35 -55.13 6.73
C SER A 994 16.01 -54.26 7.96
N GLU A 995 16.73 -54.44 9.06
CA GLU A 995 16.51 -53.76 10.35
C GLU A 995 17.82 -53.13 10.88
N PRO A 996 18.37 -52.11 10.21
CA PRO A 996 19.66 -51.50 10.58
C PRO A 996 19.68 -50.80 11.95
N TRP A 997 18.52 -50.68 12.60
CA TRP A 997 18.35 -50.16 13.97
C TRP A 997 18.54 -51.23 15.06
N ARG A 998 18.78 -52.50 14.73
CA ARG A 998 19.14 -53.51 15.74
C ARG A 998 20.54 -53.24 16.30
N ILE A 999 20.78 -53.65 17.54
CA ILE A 999 22.05 -53.49 18.26
C ILE A 999 22.80 -54.80 18.22
N THR A 1000 24.04 -54.81 17.74
CA THR A 1000 24.84 -56.05 17.69
C THR A 1000 25.71 -56.24 18.94
N ASP A 1001 26.01 -57.47 19.31
CA ASP A 1001 26.83 -57.76 20.50
C ASP A 1001 28.27 -57.23 20.37
N ASN A 1002 28.84 -57.31 19.17
CA ASN A 1002 30.14 -56.71 18.81
C ASN A 1002 30.15 -55.17 19.02
N GLU A 1003 29.09 -54.48 18.59
CA GLU A 1003 28.92 -53.04 18.85
C GLU A 1003 28.83 -52.74 20.36
N LEU A 1004 28.06 -53.54 21.09
CA LEU A 1004 27.85 -53.36 22.53
C LEU A 1004 29.14 -53.56 23.33
N GLU A 1005 29.98 -54.52 22.96
CA GLU A 1005 31.31 -54.69 23.55
C GLU A 1005 32.27 -53.55 23.16
N LEU A 1006 32.36 -53.21 21.86
CA LEU A 1006 33.24 -52.14 21.35
C LEU A 1006 32.98 -50.80 22.04
N TYR A 1007 31.71 -50.46 22.30
CA TYR A 1007 31.33 -49.20 22.96
C TYR A 1007 31.01 -49.34 24.46
N ARG A 1008 31.26 -50.49 25.09
CA ARG A 1008 30.95 -50.77 26.50
C ARG A 1008 31.41 -49.67 27.46
N THR A 1009 32.63 -49.17 27.29
CA THR A 1009 33.19 -48.06 28.10
C THR A 1009 32.44 -46.73 27.90
N LYS A 1010 31.93 -46.48 26.69
CA LYS A 1010 31.12 -45.30 26.36
C LYS A 1010 29.71 -45.41 26.96
N THR A 1011 29.11 -46.60 26.93
CA THR A 1011 27.85 -46.95 27.60
C THR A 1011 27.95 -46.74 29.10
N HIS A 1012 28.95 -47.34 29.76
CA HIS A 1012 29.21 -47.14 31.19
C HIS A 1012 29.32 -45.65 31.56
N ARG A 1013 30.01 -44.85 30.73
CA ARG A 1013 30.14 -43.40 30.95
C ARG A 1013 28.81 -42.65 30.84
N GLN A 1014 27.89 -43.01 29.95
CA GLN A 1014 26.57 -42.33 29.90
C GLN A 1014 25.75 -42.62 31.16
N ILE A 1015 25.78 -43.87 31.64
CA ILE A 1015 25.10 -44.27 32.87
C ILE A 1015 25.70 -43.53 34.08
N ARG A 1016 27.04 -43.50 34.22
CA ARG A 1016 27.74 -42.77 35.29
C ARG A 1016 27.48 -41.25 35.23
N LEU A 1017 27.31 -40.67 34.04
CA LEU A 1017 26.94 -39.27 33.90
C LEU A 1017 25.51 -38.98 34.40
N ASN A 1018 24.53 -39.87 34.21
CA ASN A 1018 23.20 -39.69 34.82
C ASN A 1018 23.26 -39.75 36.35
N GLU A 1019 24.03 -40.68 36.93
CA GLU A 1019 24.27 -40.74 38.37
C GLU A 1019 24.77 -39.39 38.92
N LEU A 1020 25.77 -38.79 38.28
CA LEU A 1020 26.35 -37.49 38.66
C LEU A 1020 25.41 -36.30 38.39
N LEU A 1021 24.61 -36.34 37.32
CA LEU A 1021 23.59 -35.33 37.02
C LEU A 1021 22.48 -35.32 38.07
N LYS A 1022 22.05 -36.50 38.55
CA LYS A 1022 21.09 -36.64 39.64
C LYS A 1022 21.66 -36.16 40.98
N GLU A 1023 22.95 -36.39 41.21
CA GLU A 1023 23.66 -35.95 42.43
C GLU A 1023 23.81 -34.43 42.51
N HIS A 1024 24.25 -33.75 41.45
CA HIS A 1024 24.59 -32.33 41.51
C HIS A 1024 23.55 -31.35 40.93
N SER A 1025 22.70 -31.80 40.00
CA SER A 1025 21.83 -30.93 39.19
C SER A 1025 20.33 -31.23 39.33
N SER A 1026 19.92 -32.06 40.29
CA SER A 1026 18.50 -32.44 40.53
C SER A 1026 17.56 -31.27 40.87
N THR A 1027 18.08 -30.12 41.31
CA THR A 1027 17.31 -28.91 41.64
C THR A 1027 17.46 -27.75 40.63
N ALA A 1028 18.16 -27.97 39.51
CA ALA A 1028 18.42 -26.92 38.51
C ALA A 1028 17.15 -26.53 37.70
N ASN A 1029 17.05 -25.27 37.28
CA ASN A 1029 15.96 -24.81 36.40
C ASN A 1029 16.15 -25.25 34.94
N LEU A 1030 17.41 -25.41 34.53
CA LEU A 1030 17.82 -25.90 33.22
C LEU A 1030 19.20 -26.53 33.33
N ILE A 1031 19.37 -27.72 32.78
CA ILE A 1031 20.66 -28.38 32.59
C ILE A 1031 21.05 -28.22 31.11
N VAL A 1032 22.27 -27.78 30.83
CA VAL A 1032 22.84 -27.72 29.48
C VAL A 1032 24.08 -28.61 29.44
N ILE A 1033 24.09 -29.63 28.59
CA ILE A 1033 25.15 -30.64 28.57
C ILE A 1033 25.65 -30.90 27.15
N SER A 1034 26.96 -31.15 26.98
CA SER A 1034 27.52 -31.59 25.71
C SER A 1034 26.89 -32.92 25.24
N LEU A 1035 26.12 -32.89 24.14
CA LEU A 1035 25.54 -34.08 23.50
C LEU A 1035 26.67 -35.06 23.08
N PRO A 1036 26.57 -36.36 23.44
CA PRO A 1036 27.54 -37.36 23.01
C PRO A 1036 27.38 -37.66 21.52
N LEU A 1037 28.46 -37.62 20.74
CA LEU A 1037 28.42 -37.92 19.31
C LEU A 1037 28.50 -39.44 19.05
N ALA A 1038 27.66 -39.94 18.13
CA ALA A 1038 27.79 -41.25 17.49
C ALA A 1038 28.34 -41.08 16.05
N ARG A 1039 28.99 -42.12 15.51
CA ARG A 1039 29.41 -42.14 14.10
C ARG A 1039 28.38 -42.90 13.28
N LYS A 1040 27.83 -42.24 12.26
CA LYS A 1040 26.86 -42.79 11.29
C LYS A 1040 27.38 -44.13 10.74
N GLY A 1041 26.55 -45.17 10.76
CA GLY A 1041 26.89 -46.53 10.28
C GLY A 1041 27.88 -47.34 11.14
N ALA A 1042 28.51 -46.74 12.16
CA ALA A 1042 29.38 -47.43 13.11
C ALA A 1042 28.76 -47.54 14.52
N VAL A 1043 27.55 -47.00 14.71
CA VAL A 1043 26.69 -47.12 15.89
C VAL A 1043 25.25 -47.22 15.38
N SER A 1044 24.48 -48.15 15.92
CA SER A 1044 23.07 -48.36 15.64
C SER A 1044 22.19 -47.27 16.26
N SER A 1045 21.13 -46.87 15.55
CA SER A 1045 20.22 -45.82 15.99
C SER A 1045 19.53 -46.15 17.32
N ALA A 1046 19.21 -47.42 17.60
CA ALA A 1046 18.65 -47.83 18.89
C ALA A 1046 19.67 -47.70 20.03
N LEU A 1047 20.95 -48.08 19.84
CA LEU A 1047 21.97 -47.93 20.88
C LEU A 1047 22.26 -46.45 21.16
N TYR A 1048 22.32 -45.62 20.12
CA TYR A 1048 22.50 -44.17 20.30
C TYR A 1048 21.29 -43.53 21.00
N MET A 1049 20.06 -43.88 20.63
CA MET A 1049 18.87 -43.40 21.34
C MET A 1049 18.82 -43.89 22.80
N ALA A 1050 19.20 -45.14 23.06
CA ALA A 1050 19.32 -45.68 24.42
C ALA A 1050 20.39 -44.95 25.25
N TRP A 1051 21.51 -44.51 24.67
CA TRP A 1051 22.47 -43.63 25.35
C TRP A 1051 21.88 -42.27 25.71
N LEU A 1052 21.11 -41.64 24.81
CA LEU A 1052 20.47 -40.34 25.08
C LEU A 1052 19.36 -40.46 26.13
N GLU A 1053 18.57 -41.54 26.09
CA GLU A 1053 17.61 -41.90 27.13
C GLU A 1053 18.32 -42.08 28.49
N ALA A 1054 19.32 -42.98 28.54
CA ALA A 1054 20.05 -43.31 29.75
C ALA A 1054 20.77 -42.11 30.37
N LEU A 1055 21.25 -41.15 29.57
CA LEU A 1055 21.87 -39.91 30.04
C LEU A 1055 20.86 -38.92 30.63
N SER A 1056 19.63 -38.86 30.10
CA SER A 1056 18.66 -37.78 30.39
C SER A 1056 17.46 -38.19 31.26
N LYS A 1057 17.34 -39.47 31.60
CA LYS A 1057 16.19 -40.02 32.34
C LYS A 1057 16.02 -39.44 33.75
N ASP A 1058 14.78 -39.08 34.09
CA ASP A 1058 14.27 -38.53 35.36
C ASP A 1058 14.77 -37.12 35.76
N LEU A 1059 15.58 -36.45 34.95
CA LEU A 1059 16.19 -35.14 35.26
C LEU A 1059 15.24 -33.94 35.08
N PRO A 1060 15.54 -32.77 35.69
CA PRO A 1060 14.96 -31.48 35.31
C PRO A 1060 15.13 -31.18 33.81
N PRO A 1061 14.50 -30.10 33.27
CA PRO A 1061 14.62 -29.73 31.86
C PRO A 1061 16.07 -29.72 31.39
N ILE A 1062 16.37 -30.54 30.38
CA ILE A 1062 17.74 -30.80 29.93
C ILE A 1062 17.88 -30.52 28.44
N LEU A 1063 18.94 -29.79 28.11
CA LEU A 1063 19.29 -29.32 26.79
C LEU A 1063 20.62 -29.97 26.38
N LEU A 1064 20.54 -31.00 25.55
CA LEU A 1064 21.71 -31.63 24.95
C LEU A 1064 22.18 -30.75 23.79
N VAL A 1065 23.41 -30.23 23.84
CA VAL A 1065 23.95 -29.25 22.88
C VAL A 1065 25.24 -29.78 22.23
N ARG A 1066 25.38 -29.57 20.92
CA ARG A 1066 26.63 -29.74 20.19
C ARG A 1066 26.79 -28.62 19.16
N GLY A 1067 27.81 -27.80 19.27
CA GLY A 1067 28.25 -26.90 18.21
C GLY A 1067 28.90 -27.63 17.04
N ASN A 1068 29.02 -26.95 15.90
CA ASN A 1068 29.54 -27.49 14.64
C ASN A 1068 31.08 -27.53 14.56
N HIS A 1069 31.77 -27.53 15.71
CA HIS A 1069 33.22 -27.46 15.85
C HIS A 1069 33.90 -26.19 15.30
N GLN A 1070 33.16 -25.20 14.82
CA GLN A 1070 33.67 -23.86 14.57
C GLN A 1070 33.62 -23.03 15.86
N SER A 1071 34.64 -22.20 16.13
CA SER A 1071 34.65 -21.35 17.31
C SER A 1071 33.53 -20.30 17.26
N VAL A 1072 32.61 -20.34 18.22
CA VAL A 1072 31.52 -19.34 18.37
C VAL A 1072 31.83 -18.31 19.47
N LEU A 1073 32.91 -18.52 20.23
CA LEU A 1073 33.48 -17.60 21.21
C LEU A 1073 34.93 -17.29 20.84
N THR A 1074 35.36 -16.05 21.05
CA THR A 1074 36.77 -15.63 20.95
C THR A 1074 37.08 -14.60 22.03
N PHE A 1075 38.33 -14.57 22.49
CA PHE A 1075 38.84 -13.54 23.40
C PHE A 1075 39.63 -12.45 22.67
N TYR A 1076 39.92 -12.61 21.37
CA TYR A 1076 40.59 -11.59 20.57
C TYR A 1076 39.59 -10.54 20.08
N SER A 1077 39.91 -9.28 20.41
CA SER A 1077 39.20 -8.06 19.99
C SER A 1077 39.93 -7.37 18.85
#